data_AF-A0A6C0L2G5-F1
#
_entry.id   AF-A0A6C0L2G5-F1
#
_cell.length_a   1.000
_cell.length_b   1.000
_cell.length_c   1.000
_cell.angle_alpha   90.00
_cell.angle_beta   90.00
_cell.angle_gamma   90.00
#
_symmetry.space_group_name_H-M   'P 1'
#
loop_
_entity.id
_entity.type
_entity.pdbx_description
1 polymer ?
#
loop_
_entity_poly.entity_id
_entity_poly.type
_entity_poly.pdbx_seq_one_letter_code
_entity_poly.pdbx_strand_id
1 'polypeptide(L)'
;MVYEIKLKGGLCNKLFCLFSGVEVAIKDKEKLLEPNFGLTNEILFSDIYDIDFFNENMRKYTGLKDFMVPKKIYNSSNSLIVKKVIDGNKLWNMSEKNLKKQRNANMMKTNCMNIVVLKSLRLNSENLKLVNLIKNIEKKNAIHIRIENDWIQYSKTKKVIKNETLLIKLETLINIYKEKWNNSELFFTTGENHYIILEKFKQEKIENGYFFKENQDYEINAAINFELCLRSKNFVGLSRSTFSNLVTLKRCLNCKENNYIYNYKGQILLRLDMGLHPNPKNCIKNKVILDHNHEYDFNFVLNNSNKFPAIGLGIGNMQKDRIPDVIKNATLIHGIKLVDTNQRAAITCNTDTVLQNNPGLQVVTKVRYTHLGYERTILAVEDMLKGLNGCCEVTMLIHWPRCRDSWKERCKKEEENLPQRIKDAGPPPIEDYFAWKGSWKALEEFYINGKLKNIGISNFDINDLNELLSFCKVVPQLYQGNAWQLWFRPKIIDLLKSKNILFQAYNVVDGIVNRKREAPNAYKALTNIAKSKNADLCTIVLATLNKMGIATIPRASSPNHLEANAPQTVYSLNINDNEAQTLDYVMKALMCGKDLERELRVFVTFSCSNESYIKIYWKNSETGKEVLQGTINNNKCLRISTNNGHIFNAYSEKNLLNSFIVTANVGQKEEFFIT
;
A
#
# COMPACT_ATOMS: atom_id res chain seq x y z
N MET A 1 22.09 -1.68 24.50
CA MET A 1 23.30 -2.42 24.09
C MET A 1 23.37 -2.45 22.57
N VAL A 2 24.45 -2.98 21.99
CA VAL A 2 24.54 -3.21 20.52
C VAL A 2 24.80 -4.68 20.20
N TYR A 3 24.22 -5.18 19.12
CA TYR A 3 24.58 -6.46 18.52
C TYR A 3 25.70 -6.29 17.50
N GLU A 4 26.70 -7.15 17.53
CA GLU A 4 27.68 -7.26 16.45
C GLU A 4 27.32 -8.46 15.57
N ILE A 5 27.34 -8.28 14.25
CA ILE A 5 27.06 -9.38 13.30
C ILE A 5 28.25 -9.59 12.37
N LYS A 6 28.63 -10.85 12.18
CA LYS A 6 29.66 -11.25 11.23
C LYS A 6 28.99 -11.73 9.95
N LEU A 7 29.17 -11.00 8.85
CA LEU A 7 28.53 -11.35 7.57
C LEU A 7 29.34 -12.42 6.82
N LYS A 8 28.69 -13.19 5.93
CA LYS A 8 29.33 -14.28 5.17
C LYS A 8 28.91 -14.26 3.68
N GLY A 9 29.86 -14.59 2.80
CA GLY A 9 29.67 -14.75 1.36
C GLY A 9 29.86 -13.44 0.58
N GLY A 10 29.42 -13.40 -0.68
CA GLY A 10 29.39 -12.14 -1.45
C GLY A 10 28.26 -11.20 -0.98
N LEU A 11 28.21 -9.99 -1.53
CA LEU A 11 27.24 -8.94 -1.17
C LEU A 11 25.83 -9.45 -0.85
N CYS A 12 25.19 -10.20 -1.75
CA CYS A 12 23.80 -10.62 -1.55
C CYS A 12 23.64 -11.70 -0.47
N ASN A 13 24.66 -12.53 -0.23
CA ASN A 13 24.67 -13.44 0.91
C ASN A 13 24.83 -12.68 2.22
N LYS A 14 25.66 -11.63 2.23
CA LYS A 14 25.82 -10.70 3.35
C LYS A 14 24.52 -9.95 3.64
N LEU A 15 23.76 -9.54 2.62
CA LEU A 15 22.43 -8.95 2.78
C LEU A 15 21.44 -9.93 3.42
N PHE A 16 21.42 -11.21 3.02
CA PHE A 16 20.61 -12.20 3.72
C PHE A 16 21.04 -12.37 5.18
N CYS A 17 22.34 -12.33 5.48
CA CYS A 17 22.80 -12.33 6.87
C CYS A 17 22.32 -11.07 7.63
N LEU A 18 22.37 -9.90 6.99
CA LEU A 18 21.89 -8.63 7.54
C LEU A 18 20.37 -8.69 7.84
N PHE A 19 19.54 -9.26 6.96
CA PHE A 19 18.10 -9.42 7.21
C PHE A 19 17.84 -10.14 8.53
N SER A 20 18.55 -11.24 8.74
CA SER A 20 18.49 -12.03 9.98
C SER A 20 19.08 -11.27 11.17
N GLY A 21 20.17 -10.54 10.99
CA GLY A 21 20.80 -9.76 12.06
C GLY A 21 19.89 -8.66 12.58
N VAL A 22 19.23 -7.96 11.66
CA VAL A 22 18.20 -6.95 11.96
C VAL A 22 17.02 -7.60 12.68
N GLU A 23 16.54 -8.76 12.21
CA GLU A 23 15.43 -9.48 12.86
C GLU A 23 15.73 -9.81 14.33
N VAL A 24 16.96 -10.28 14.64
CA VAL A 24 17.38 -10.56 16.02
C VAL A 24 17.45 -9.29 16.85
N ALA A 25 18.09 -8.24 16.34
CA ALA A 25 18.26 -6.98 17.08
C ALA A 25 16.91 -6.32 17.40
N ILE A 26 15.96 -6.31 16.46
CA ILE A 26 14.60 -5.78 16.66
C ILE A 26 13.85 -6.58 17.71
N LYS A 27 13.91 -7.91 17.66
CA LYS A 27 13.22 -8.79 18.61
C LYS A 27 13.64 -8.51 20.05
N ASP A 28 14.92 -8.18 20.24
CA ASP A 28 15.49 -7.89 21.55
C ASP A 28 15.43 -6.40 21.92
N LYS A 29 14.88 -5.54 21.04
CA LYS A 29 14.85 -4.08 21.15
C LYS A 29 16.24 -3.45 21.33
N GLU A 30 17.24 -4.04 20.68
CA GLU A 30 18.63 -3.59 20.74
C GLU A 30 19.06 -2.94 19.43
N LYS A 31 20.12 -2.14 19.51
CA LYS A 31 20.77 -1.55 18.34
C LYS A 31 21.69 -2.57 17.64
N LEU A 32 22.02 -2.31 16.38
CA LEU A 32 22.97 -3.10 15.60
C LEU A 32 24.25 -2.27 15.39
N LEU A 33 25.42 -2.82 15.71
CA LEU A 33 26.69 -2.22 15.32
C LEU A 33 26.84 -2.35 13.80
N GLU A 34 27.28 -1.27 13.17
CA GLU A 34 27.58 -1.24 11.74
C GLU A 34 28.48 -2.42 11.33
N PRO A 35 27.99 -3.28 10.42
CA PRO A 35 28.72 -4.50 10.06
C PRO A 35 29.75 -4.26 8.96
N ASN A 36 30.80 -5.08 8.97
CA ASN A 36 31.79 -5.16 7.90
C ASN A 36 31.29 -6.05 6.76
N PHE A 37 31.25 -5.49 5.55
CA PHE A 37 30.96 -6.14 4.28
C PHE A 37 32.20 -6.60 3.53
N GLY A 38 33.42 -6.14 3.83
CA GLY A 38 34.60 -6.50 3.05
C GLY A 38 35.02 -7.96 3.20
N LEU A 39 35.73 -8.48 2.20
CA LEU A 39 36.29 -9.85 2.21
C LEU A 39 37.70 -9.87 2.79
N THR A 40 38.58 -9.01 2.25
CA THR A 40 39.99 -8.90 2.64
C THR A 40 40.26 -7.62 3.42
N ASN A 41 39.73 -6.49 2.94
CA ASN A 41 39.80 -5.19 3.59
C ASN A 41 38.55 -4.92 4.43
N GLU A 42 38.61 -4.01 5.40
CA GLU A 42 37.40 -3.53 6.08
C GLU A 42 36.63 -2.61 5.13
N ILE A 43 35.36 -2.96 4.86
CA ILE A 43 34.40 -2.16 4.09
C ILE A 43 33.13 -2.14 4.90
N LEU A 44 32.83 -1.03 5.55
CA LEU A 44 31.66 -0.90 6.41
C LEU A 44 30.38 -0.74 5.58
N PHE A 45 29.24 -0.93 6.23
CA PHE A 45 27.94 -0.67 5.61
C PHE A 45 27.88 0.75 5.00
N SER A 46 28.36 1.77 5.71
CA SER A 46 28.39 3.17 5.24
C SER A 46 29.24 3.41 3.99
N ASP A 47 30.24 2.56 3.74
CA ASP A 47 31.11 2.67 2.56
C ASP A 47 30.36 2.26 1.28
N ILE A 48 29.26 1.51 1.43
CA ILE A 48 28.40 1.06 0.33
C ILE A 48 27.09 1.85 0.31
N TYR A 49 26.42 1.91 1.46
CA TYR A 49 25.04 2.35 1.63
C TYR A 49 24.92 3.58 2.52
N ASP A 50 23.84 4.33 2.34
CA ASP A 50 23.49 5.47 3.16
C ASP A 50 22.90 5.01 4.51
N ILE A 51 23.70 5.11 5.57
CA ILE A 51 23.33 4.67 6.92
C ILE A 51 22.23 5.53 7.55
N ASP A 52 22.16 6.82 7.22
CA ASP A 52 21.13 7.72 7.75
C ASP A 52 19.77 7.39 7.13
N PHE A 53 19.74 7.20 5.80
CA PHE A 53 18.54 6.72 5.11
C PHE A 53 18.09 5.36 5.64
N PHE A 54 19.04 4.46 5.92
CA PHE A 54 18.73 3.17 6.52
C PHE A 54 18.06 3.35 7.88
N ASN A 55 18.67 4.13 8.78
CA ASN A 55 18.15 4.39 10.11
C ASN A 55 16.77 5.08 10.11
N GLU A 56 16.58 6.08 9.25
CA GLU A 56 15.30 6.77 9.08
C GLU A 56 14.17 5.78 8.73
N ASN A 57 14.41 4.89 7.77
CA ASN A 57 13.43 3.88 7.36
C ASN A 57 13.23 2.79 8.41
N MET A 58 14.27 2.45 9.18
CA MET A 58 14.18 1.45 10.25
C MET A 58 13.51 1.99 11.52
N ARG A 59 13.44 3.32 11.71
CA ARG A 59 12.84 3.95 12.89
C ARG A 59 11.39 3.55 13.11
N LYS A 60 10.58 3.40 12.05
CA LYS A 60 9.17 2.97 12.18
C LYS A 60 9.00 1.54 12.70
N TYR A 61 10.02 0.69 12.55
CA TYR A 61 9.98 -0.71 13.03
C TYR A 61 10.63 -0.88 14.40
N THR A 62 11.53 0.02 14.78
CA THR A 62 12.37 -0.12 15.98
C THR A 62 12.03 0.89 17.07
N GLY A 63 11.44 2.03 16.72
CA GLY A 63 11.28 3.20 17.58
C GLY A 63 12.59 3.95 17.86
N LEU A 64 13.73 3.46 17.36
CA LEU A 64 15.06 4.00 17.65
C LEU A 64 15.48 4.97 16.55
N LYS A 65 16.05 6.12 16.94
CA LYS A 65 16.62 7.10 16.00
C LYS A 65 17.84 6.52 15.26
N ASP A 66 18.78 5.94 16.00
CA ASP A 66 20.01 5.35 15.46
C ASP A 66 20.00 3.85 15.75
N PHE A 67 19.24 3.09 14.95
CA PHE A 67 19.15 1.64 15.10
C PHE A 67 20.47 0.95 14.73
N MET A 68 21.02 1.25 13.55
CA MET A 68 22.38 0.89 13.15
C MET A 68 23.34 1.98 13.63
N VAL A 69 24.29 1.59 14.48
CA VAL A 69 25.27 2.49 15.08
C VAL A 69 26.54 2.50 14.23
N PRO A 70 26.96 3.66 13.69
CA PRO A 70 28.21 3.78 12.96
C PRO A 70 29.41 3.34 13.81
N LYS A 71 30.36 2.61 13.21
CA LYS A 71 31.50 2.05 13.97
C LYS A 71 32.40 3.12 14.57
N LYS A 72 32.53 4.28 13.89
CA LYS A 72 33.23 5.46 14.41
C LYS A 72 32.61 6.00 15.71
N ILE A 73 31.28 6.02 15.80
CA ILE A 73 30.56 6.47 17.00
C ILE A 73 30.69 5.45 18.13
N TYR A 74 30.65 4.16 17.81
CA TYR A 74 30.87 3.10 18.79
C TYR A 74 32.27 3.21 19.42
N ASN A 75 33.32 3.35 18.59
CA ASN A 75 34.70 3.43 19.06
C ASN A 75 34.99 4.65 19.97
N SER A 76 34.22 5.74 19.83
CA SER A 76 34.36 6.94 20.65
C SER A 76 33.41 6.99 21.85
N SER A 77 32.52 6.01 22.02
CA SER A 77 31.51 6.01 23.09
C SER A 77 31.84 5.03 24.21
N ASN A 78 32.03 5.54 25.42
CA ASN A 78 32.20 4.70 26.62
C ASN A 78 30.89 4.08 27.13
N SER A 79 29.75 4.40 26.51
CA SER A 79 28.41 4.01 26.98
C SER A 79 27.79 2.83 26.21
N LEU A 80 28.37 2.44 25.07
CA LEU A 80 27.86 1.37 24.23
C LEU A 80 28.63 0.08 24.47
N ILE A 81 27.91 -1.00 24.79
CA ILE A 81 28.48 -2.31 25.07
C ILE A 81 27.91 -3.33 24.10
N VAL A 82 28.78 -4.16 23.51
CA VAL A 82 28.38 -5.31 22.68
C VAL A 82 27.67 -6.34 23.55
N LYS A 83 26.38 -6.55 23.30
CA LYS A 83 25.56 -7.57 23.96
C LYS A 83 25.97 -8.97 23.53
N LYS A 84 26.18 -9.14 22.22
CA LYS A 84 26.42 -10.43 21.60
C LYS A 84 26.96 -10.28 20.19
N VAL A 85 27.86 -11.18 19.82
CA VAL A 85 28.34 -11.36 18.45
C VAL A 85 27.59 -12.53 17.81
N ILE A 86 26.99 -12.32 16.63
CA ILE A 86 26.29 -13.39 15.89
C ILE A 86 27.08 -13.77 14.64
N ASP A 87 27.37 -15.06 14.53
CA ASP A 87 28.09 -15.65 13.41
C ASP A 87 27.26 -15.69 12.11
N GLY A 88 27.94 -15.49 10.98
CA GLY A 88 27.32 -15.44 9.65
C GLY A 88 26.65 -16.73 9.21
N ASN A 89 27.13 -17.90 9.64
CA ASN A 89 26.45 -19.16 9.33
C ASN A 89 25.11 -19.26 10.06
N LYS A 90 25.04 -18.78 11.31
CA LYS A 90 23.78 -18.75 12.08
C LYS A 90 22.77 -17.81 11.42
N LEU A 91 23.22 -16.63 11.00
CA LEU A 91 22.38 -15.65 10.29
C LEU A 91 21.91 -16.19 8.94
N TRP A 92 22.80 -16.78 8.15
CA TRP A 92 22.46 -17.40 6.87
C TRP A 92 21.41 -18.52 7.02
N ASN A 93 21.61 -19.42 7.98
CA ASN A 93 20.68 -20.52 8.24
C ASN A 93 19.29 -20.02 8.67
N MET A 94 19.23 -18.92 9.43
CA MET A 94 17.98 -18.29 9.82
C MET A 94 17.25 -17.71 8.60
N SER A 95 17.96 -17.01 7.72
CA SER A 95 17.39 -16.50 6.46
C SER A 95 16.89 -17.61 5.55
N GLU A 96 17.64 -18.71 5.38
CA GLU A 96 17.16 -19.86 4.59
C GLU A 96 15.92 -20.52 5.21
N LYS A 97 15.83 -20.61 6.55
CA LYS A 97 14.62 -21.11 7.23
C LYS A 97 13.41 -20.22 6.96
N ASN A 98 13.57 -18.89 7.00
CA ASN A 98 12.51 -17.94 6.72
C ASN A 98 12.09 -17.96 5.25
N LEU A 99 13.05 -17.99 4.32
CA LEU A 99 12.78 -18.14 2.88
C LEU A 99 12.07 -19.45 2.57
N LYS A 100 12.43 -20.57 3.22
CA LYS A 100 11.74 -21.86 3.04
C LYS A 100 10.25 -21.76 3.40
N LYS A 101 9.91 -21.08 4.50
CA LYS A 101 8.51 -20.83 4.88
C LYS A 101 7.78 -20.00 3.82
N GLN A 102 8.39 -18.91 3.36
CA GLN A 102 7.81 -18.05 2.34
C GLN A 102 7.62 -18.80 1.01
N ARG A 103 8.60 -19.58 0.58
CA ARG A 103 8.55 -20.43 -0.63
C ARG A 103 7.41 -21.45 -0.55
N ASN A 104 7.25 -22.12 0.60
CA ASN A 104 6.17 -23.08 0.80
C ASN A 104 4.78 -22.42 0.72
N ALA A 105 4.65 -21.19 1.23
CA ALA A 105 3.40 -20.44 1.22
C ALA A 105 3.13 -19.68 -0.10
N ASN A 106 4.13 -19.56 -0.99
CA ASN A 106 4.12 -18.61 -2.12
C ASN A 106 3.72 -17.19 -1.70
N MET A 107 4.15 -16.75 -0.52
CA MET A 107 3.72 -15.50 0.09
C MET A 107 4.85 -14.87 0.90
N MET A 108 4.96 -13.55 0.84
CA MET A 108 5.88 -12.75 1.67
C MET A 108 5.09 -11.65 2.39
N LYS A 109 5.26 -11.53 3.71
CA LYS A 109 4.68 -10.42 4.47
C LYS A 109 5.41 -9.12 4.16
N THR A 110 4.75 -7.99 3.94
CA THR A 110 5.46 -6.73 3.62
C THR A 110 6.35 -6.23 4.76
N ASN A 111 6.06 -6.62 5.99
CA ASN A 111 6.87 -6.33 7.17
C ASN A 111 7.98 -7.37 7.45
N CYS A 112 8.19 -8.37 6.59
CA CYS A 112 9.31 -9.30 6.77
C CYS A 112 10.66 -8.60 6.52
N MET A 113 11.71 -9.01 7.23
CA MET A 113 12.99 -8.30 7.20
C MET A 113 13.69 -8.34 5.84
N ASN A 114 13.44 -9.36 5.00
CA ASN A 114 13.94 -9.36 3.63
C ASN A 114 13.31 -8.27 2.75
N ILE A 115 12.10 -7.79 3.04
CA ILE A 115 11.49 -6.65 2.34
C ILE A 115 11.88 -5.35 3.01
N VAL A 116 11.76 -5.28 4.34
CA VAL A 116 12.01 -4.06 5.13
C VAL A 116 13.45 -3.56 4.97
N VAL A 117 14.43 -4.43 5.20
CA VAL A 117 15.85 -4.06 5.07
C VAL A 117 16.14 -3.69 3.61
N LEU A 118 15.67 -4.49 2.65
CA LEU A 118 15.91 -4.26 1.23
C LEU A 118 15.29 -2.93 0.75
N LYS A 119 14.12 -2.52 1.27
CA LYS A 119 13.53 -1.19 1.03
C LYS A 119 14.36 -0.06 1.64
N SER A 120 15.01 -0.32 2.76
CA SER A 120 15.84 0.64 3.50
C SER A 120 17.27 0.76 2.96
N LEU A 121 17.66 -0.01 1.93
CA LEU A 121 18.95 0.14 1.26
C LEU A 121 18.88 1.22 0.17
N ARG A 122 19.81 2.17 0.26
CA ARG A 122 20.14 3.17 -0.76
C ARG A 122 21.66 3.28 -0.82
N LEU A 123 22.27 3.32 -2.01
CA LEU A 123 23.71 3.59 -2.11
C LEU A 123 24.04 4.96 -1.51
N ASN A 124 25.21 5.08 -0.88
CA ASN A 124 25.70 6.39 -0.46
C ASN A 124 25.93 7.31 -1.67
N SER A 125 26.11 8.60 -1.41
CA SER A 125 26.19 9.63 -2.45
C SER A 125 27.35 9.41 -3.42
N GLU A 126 28.48 8.89 -2.95
CA GLU A 126 29.66 8.61 -3.78
C GLU A 126 29.41 7.47 -4.77
N ASN A 127 28.88 6.35 -4.30
CA ASN A 127 28.56 5.21 -5.17
C ASN A 127 27.39 5.52 -6.11
N LEU A 128 26.43 6.33 -5.67
CA LEU A 128 25.31 6.76 -6.51
C LEU A 128 25.77 7.62 -7.69
N LYS A 129 26.80 8.46 -7.52
CA LYS A 129 27.41 9.22 -8.62
C LYS A 129 27.94 8.28 -9.70
N LEU A 130 28.55 7.15 -9.33
CA LEU A 130 29.09 6.17 -10.27
C LEU A 130 27.99 5.48 -11.08
N VAL A 131 26.86 5.16 -10.45
CA VAL A 131 25.68 4.63 -11.16
C VAL A 131 25.20 5.62 -12.22
N ASN A 132 25.15 6.92 -11.88
CA ASN A 132 24.67 7.97 -12.77
C ASN A 132 25.59 8.25 -13.97
N LEU A 133 26.84 7.75 -13.96
CA LEU A 133 27.75 7.83 -15.12
C LEU A 133 27.31 6.90 -16.26
N ILE A 134 26.58 5.81 -15.95
CA ILE A 134 26.08 4.87 -16.95
C ILE A 134 24.81 5.43 -17.57
N LYS A 135 24.96 6.10 -18.72
CA LYS A 135 23.86 6.72 -19.46
C LYS A 135 22.89 5.68 -20.04
N ASN A 136 21.61 6.07 -20.09
CA ASN A 136 20.53 5.32 -20.72
C ASN A 136 20.30 3.90 -20.15
N ILE A 137 20.76 3.58 -18.94
CA ILE A 137 20.60 2.25 -18.34
C ILE A 137 19.13 1.79 -18.35
N GLU A 138 18.19 2.72 -18.18
CA GLU A 138 16.74 2.50 -18.20
C GLU A 138 16.18 2.04 -19.55
N LYS A 139 16.94 2.20 -20.64
CA LYS A 139 16.60 1.71 -21.99
C LYS A 139 17.20 0.34 -22.29
N LYS A 140 18.24 -0.06 -21.55
CA LYS A 140 19.00 -1.30 -21.78
C LYS A 140 18.36 -2.51 -21.11
N ASN A 141 18.58 -3.68 -21.70
CA ASN A 141 18.37 -4.95 -21.02
C ASN A 141 19.57 -5.23 -20.12
N ALA A 142 19.36 -5.56 -18.84
CA ALA A 142 20.44 -5.99 -17.96
C ALA A 142 20.49 -7.52 -17.86
N ILE A 143 21.68 -8.11 -17.97
CA ILE A 143 21.89 -9.55 -17.80
C ILE A 143 22.97 -9.83 -16.75
N HIS A 144 22.64 -10.69 -15.79
CA HIS A 144 23.60 -11.21 -14.83
C HIS A 144 24.13 -12.57 -15.29
N ILE A 145 25.41 -12.61 -15.67
CA ILE A 145 26.05 -13.79 -16.27
C ILE A 145 26.85 -14.50 -15.19
N ARG A 146 26.62 -15.83 -15.03
CA ARG A 146 27.29 -16.65 -14.02
C ARG A 146 28.28 -17.62 -14.64
N ILE A 147 29.53 -17.18 -14.80
CA ILE A 147 30.66 -17.98 -15.34
C ILE A 147 31.89 -17.96 -14.41
N GLU A 148 31.71 -17.50 -13.17
CA GLU A 148 32.78 -17.32 -12.18
C GLU A 148 33.18 -18.65 -11.52
N ASN A 149 34.39 -18.69 -10.95
CA ASN A 149 34.96 -19.91 -10.38
C ASN A 149 34.13 -20.49 -9.24
N ASP A 150 33.55 -19.65 -8.37
CA ASP A 150 32.66 -20.07 -7.29
C ASP A 150 31.43 -20.81 -7.83
N TRP A 151 30.88 -20.33 -8.95
CA TRP A 151 29.71 -20.92 -9.58
C TRP A 151 30.03 -22.22 -10.29
N ILE A 152 31.22 -22.33 -10.87
CA ILE A 152 31.74 -23.58 -11.44
C ILE A 152 31.85 -24.67 -10.37
N GLN A 153 32.28 -24.33 -9.16
CA GLN A 153 32.31 -25.31 -8.06
C GLN A 153 30.89 -25.59 -7.53
N TYR A 154 30.06 -24.55 -7.43
CA TYR A 154 28.67 -24.69 -7.00
C TYR A 154 27.90 -25.67 -7.91
N SER A 155 28.04 -25.58 -9.23
CA SER A 155 27.30 -26.43 -10.16
C SER A 155 27.62 -27.91 -10.02
N LYS A 156 28.86 -28.28 -9.65
CA LYS A 156 29.30 -29.68 -9.50
C LYS A 156 28.55 -30.43 -8.40
N THR A 157 28.04 -29.71 -7.40
CA THR A 157 27.43 -30.31 -6.20
C THR A 157 25.90 -30.23 -6.18
N LYS A 158 25.28 -29.61 -7.18
CA LYS A 158 23.85 -29.24 -7.12
C LYS A 158 23.00 -30.07 -8.06
N LYS A 159 21.93 -30.64 -7.51
CA LYS A 159 20.91 -31.34 -8.28
C LYS A 159 20.05 -30.34 -9.07
N VAL A 160 19.95 -30.58 -10.37
CA VAL A 160 19.12 -29.81 -11.31
C VAL A 160 17.88 -30.59 -11.70
N ILE A 161 16.82 -29.89 -12.07
CA ILE A 161 15.64 -30.53 -12.68
C ILE A 161 15.85 -30.76 -14.18
N LYS A 162 14.98 -31.57 -14.80
CA LYS A 162 14.96 -31.73 -16.26
C LYS A 162 14.87 -30.36 -16.95
N ASN A 163 15.73 -30.13 -17.95
CA ASN A 163 15.83 -28.90 -18.75
C ASN A 163 16.36 -27.66 -18.00
N GLU A 164 16.96 -27.81 -16.81
CA GLU A 164 17.68 -26.73 -16.12
C GLU A 164 19.19 -26.79 -16.39
N THR A 165 19.83 -25.64 -16.61
CA THR A 165 21.27 -25.53 -16.89
C THR A 165 21.95 -24.55 -15.93
N LEU A 166 22.81 -25.01 -15.01
CA LEU A 166 23.47 -24.12 -14.03
C LEU A 166 24.63 -23.30 -14.60
N LEU A 167 25.40 -23.90 -15.50
CA LEU A 167 26.50 -23.28 -16.24
C LEU A 167 26.11 -23.27 -17.70
N ILE A 168 25.53 -22.16 -18.17
CA ILE A 168 25.24 -21.98 -19.59
C ILE A 168 26.52 -21.52 -20.29
N LYS A 169 26.84 -22.10 -21.45
CA LYS A 169 27.93 -21.59 -22.30
C LYS A 169 27.58 -20.17 -22.75
N LEU A 170 28.57 -19.28 -22.79
CA LEU A 170 28.35 -17.88 -23.13
C LEU A 170 27.77 -17.73 -24.55
N GLU A 171 28.23 -18.54 -25.50
CA GLU A 171 27.69 -18.61 -26.87
C GLU A 171 26.19 -18.94 -26.87
N THR A 172 25.79 -19.94 -26.08
CA THR A 172 24.39 -20.33 -25.96
C THR A 172 23.55 -19.21 -25.36
N LEU A 173 24.07 -18.52 -24.33
CA LEU A 173 23.38 -17.39 -23.71
C LEU A 173 23.21 -16.21 -24.68
N ILE A 174 24.22 -15.95 -25.50
CA ILE A 174 24.17 -14.91 -26.54
C ILE A 174 23.11 -15.26 -27.58
N ASN A 175 23.08 -16.50 -28.07
CA ASN A 175 22.10 -16.93 -29.07
C ASN A 175 20.66 -16.76 -28.58
N ILE A 176 20.34 -17.24 -27.37
CA ILE A 176 18.99 -17.10 -26.80
C ILE A 176 18.62 -15.64 -26.51
N TYR A 177 19.61 -14.78 -26.25
CA TYR A 177 19.38 -13.34 -26.10
C TYR A 177 19.03 -12.70 -27.45
N LYS A 178 19.78 -13.03 -28.50
CA LYS A 178 19.53 -12.56 -29.88
C LYS A 178 18.15 -12.97 -30.37
N GLU A 179 17.77 -14.22 -30.15
CA GLU A 179 16.44 -14.74 -30.50
C GLU A 179 15.30 -13.94 -29.86
N LYS A 180 15.47 -13.48 -28.61
CA LYS A 180 14.42 -12.76 -27.89
C LYS A 180 14.35 -11.27 -28.21
N TRP A 181 15.49 -10.62 -28.41
CA TRP A 181 15.57 -9.15 -28.45
C TRP A 181 16.34 -8.56 -29.63
N ASN A 182 16.67 -9.37 -30.65
CA ASN A 182 17.22 -8.92 -31.94
C ASN A 182 18.36 -7.88 -31.79
N ASN A 183 19.37 -8.18 -30.96
CA ASN A 183 20.52 -7.31 -30.66
C ASN A 183 20.21 -5.97 -29.95
N SER A 184 19.10 -5.86 -29.23
CA SER A 184 18.84 -4.72 -28.34
C SER A 184 20.00 -4.45 -27.40
N GLU A 185 20.26 -3.16 -27.11
CA GLU A 185 21.36 -2.71 -26.25
C GLU A 185 21.35 -3.40 -24.88
N LEU A 186 22.53 -3.90 -24.48
CA LEU A 186 22.72 -4.74 -23.31
C LEU A 186 23.61 -4.06 -22.26
N PHE A 187 23.25 -4.23 -21.00
CA PHE A 187 24.16 -4.06 -19.87
C PHE A 187 24.43 -5.45 -19.27
N PHE A 188 25.69 -5.86 -19.11
CA PHE A 188 25.99 -7.11 -18.44
C PHE A 188 26.72 -6.88 -17.12
N THR A 189 26.51 -7.80 -16.19
CA THR A 189 27.23 -7.87 -14.92
C THR A 189 27.63 -9.31 -14.63
N THR A 190 28.78 -9.47 -13.98
CA THR A 190 29.41 -10.74 -13.61
C THR A 190 30.29 -10.48 -12.38
N GLY A 191 30.61 -11.49 -11.58
CA GLY A 191 31.59 -11.36 -10.51
C GLY A 191 33.04 -11.36 -11.00
N GLU A 192 33.32 -12.06 -12.10
CA GLU A 192 34.65 -12.29 -12.65
C GLU A 192 34.59 -12.35 -14.19
N ASN A 193 35.73 -12.39 -14.87
CA ASN A 193 35.83 -12.62 -16.32
C ASN A 193 35.17 -11.53 -17.20
N HIS A 194 35.10 -10.28 -16.72
CA HIS A 194 34.50 -9.15 -17.43
C HIS A 194 35.02 -8.97 -18.87
N TYR A 195 36.36 -9.01 -19.05
CA TYR A 195 37.00 -8.85 -20.36
C TYR A 195 36.62 -9.94 -21.36
N ILE A 196 36.49 -11.19 -20.90
CA ILE A 196 36.11 -12.34 -21.76
C ILE A 196 34.69 -12.13 -22.29
N ILE A 197 33.77 -11.69 -21.43
CA ILE A 197 32.38 -11.42 -21.82
C ILE A 197 32.31 -10.24 -22.77
N LEU A 198 33.03 -9.16 -22.47
CA LEU A 198 33.10 -7.96 -23.30
C LEU A 198 33.57 -8.29 -24.73
N GLU A 199 34.69 -9.00 -24.86
CA GLU A 199 35.23 -9.40 -26.17
C GLU A 199 34.26 -10.28 -26.93
N LYS A 200 33.58 -11.21 -26.25
CA LYS A 200 32.59 -12.07 -26.91
C LYS A 200 31.38 -11.28 -27.43
N PHE A 201 30.85 -10.32 -26.67
CA PHE A 201 29.75 -9.48 -27.17
C PHE A 201 30.17 -8.59 -28.34
N LYS A 202 31.40 -8.09 -28.35
CA LYS A 202 31.96 -7.34 -29.50
C LYS A 202 32.03 -8.20 -30.76
N GLN A 203 32.56 -9.42 -30.66
CA GLN A 203 32.63 -10.38 -31.78
C GLN A 203 31.25 -10.66 -32.36
N GLU A 204 30.25 -10.75 -31.49
CA GLU A 204 28.86 -11.03 -31.84
C GLU A 204 28.05 -9.80 -32.29
N LYS A 205 28.71 -8.63 -32.40
CA LYS A 205 28.13 -7.33 -32.80
C LYS A 205 26.94 -6.89 -31.95
N ILE A 206 26.97 -7.19 -30.64
CA ILE A 206 25.96 -6.71 -29.68
C ILE A 206 26.46 -5.44 -29.02
N GLU A 207 25.70 -4.35 -29.12
CA GLU A 207 25.97 -3.13 -28.36
C GLU A 207 25.81 -3.42 -26.87
N ASN A 208 26.88 -3.21 -26.11
CA ASN A 208 26.98 -3.65 -24.73
C ASN A 208 27.67 -2.61 -23.84
N GLY A 209 27.39 -2.69 -22.54
CA GLY A 209 28.11 -1.98 -21.49
C GLY A 209 28.20 -2.82 -20.22
N TYR A 210 29.16 -2.49 -19.37
CA TYR A 210 29.34 -3.08 -18.05
C TYR A 210 29.92 -2.05 -17.10
N PHE A 211 29.91 -2.33 -15.79
CA PHE A 211 30.59 -1.51 -14.79
C PHE A 211 31.52 -2.38 -13.96
N PHE A 212 32.80 -2.06 -13.98
CA PHE A 212 33.80 -2.65 -13.09
C PHE A 212 34.96 -1.66 -12.90
N LYS A 213 35.40 -1.49 -11.65
CA LYS A 213 36.62 -0.75 -11.31
C LYS A 213 37.60 -1.69 -10.62
N GLU A 214 38.77 -1.91 -11.24
CA GLU A 214 39.80 -2.84 -10.75
C GLU A 214 40.29 -2.49 -9.33
N ASN A 215 40.53 -1.21 -9.06
CA ASN A 215 41.05 -0.74 -7.76
C ASN A 215 39.95 -0.52 -6.70
N GLN A 216 38.75 -1.04 -6.92
CA GLN A 216 37.61 -0.88 -6.01
C GLN A 216 37.21 -2.24 -5.42
N ASP A 217 36.80 -2.25 -4.15
CA ASP A 217 36.38 -3.48 -3.48
C ASP A 217 35.22 -4.17 -4.23
N TYR A 218 35.27 -5.50 -4.25
CA TYR A 218 34.30 -6.35 -4.94
C TYR A 218 32.87 -6.05 -4.50
N GLU A 219 32.62 -5.80 -3.21
CA GLU A 219 31.25 -5.60 -2.72
C GLU A 219 30.69 -4.23 -3.09
N ILE A 220 31.54 -3.21 -3.20
CA ILE A 220 31.14 -1.90 -3.73
C ILE A 220 30.81 -2.04 -5.23
N ASN A 221 31.67 -2.72 -6.00
CA ASN A 221 31.41 -3.02 -7.42
C ASN A 221 30.07 -3.80 -7.58
N ALA A 222 29.83 -4.82 -6.76
CA ALA A 222 28.60 -5.60 -6.78
C ALA A 222 27.38 -4.75 -6.43
N ALA A 223 27.48 -3.82 -5.47
CA ALA A 223 26.37 -2.97 -5.05
C ALA A 223 25.99 -1.93 -6.12
N ILE A 224 26.98 -1.37 -6.81
CA ILE A 224 26.75 -0.47 -7.96
C ILE A 224 26.06 -1.23 -9.10
N ASN A 225 26.55 -2.43 -9.42
CA ASN A 225 25.93 -3.29 -10.43
C ASN A 225 24.50 -3.71 -10.04
N PHE A 226 24.25 -3.96 -8.75
CA PHE A 226 22.91 -4.23 -8.23
C PHE A 226 21.96 -3.08 -8.56
N GLU A 227 22.35 -1.83 -8.23
CA GLU A 227 21.56 -0.62 -8.51
C GLU A 227 21.36 -0.39 -10.01
N LEU A 228 22.37 -0.62 -10.85
CA LEU A 228 22.25 -0.53 -12.32
C LEU A 228 21.19 -1.51 -12.86
N CYS A 229 21.17 -2.74 -12.34
CA CYS A 229 20.17 -3.74 -12.70
C CYS A 229 18.75 -3.37 -12.19
N LEU A 230 18.61 -2.64 -11.08
CA LEU A 230 17.30 -2.11 -10.66
C LEU A 230 16.77 -1.06 -11.66
N ARG A 231 17.66 -0.28 -12.27
CA ARG A 231 17.31 0.81 -13.19
C ARG A 231 16.99 0.34 -14.60
N SER A 232 17.52 -0.80 -15.02
CA SER A 232 17.34 -1.33 -16.38
C SER A 232 15.89 -1.52 -16.83
N LYS A 233 15.68 -1.56 -18.15
CA LYS A 233 14.38 -1.85 -18.78
C LYS A 233 13.91 -3.26 -18.41
N ASN A 234 14.71 -4.24 -18.80
CA ASN A 234 14.51 -5.66 -18.50
C ASN A 234 15.66 -6.15 -17.62
N PHE A 235 15.41 -7.11 -16.74
CA PHE A 235 16.46 -7.80 -16.00
C PHE A 235 16.41 -9.30 -16.25
N VAL A 236 17.56 -9.89 -16.55
CA VAL A 236 17.71 -11.30 -16.90
C VAL A 236 18.74 -11.91 -15.96
N GLY A 237 18.33 -12.92 -15.19
CA GLY A 237 19.18 -13.50 -14.15
C GLY A 237 19.14 -15.02 -14.11
N LEU A 238 20.07 -15.59 -13.36
CA LEU A 238 20.05 -17.01 -13.07
C LEU A 238 19.12 -17.27 -11.88
N SER A 239 18.12 -18.15 -12.01
CA SER A 239 17.13 -18.41 -10.94
C SER A 239 17.75 -18.82 -9.60
N ARG A 240 18.93 -19.44 -9.61
CA ARG A 240 19.63 -19.88 -8.39
C ARG A 240 20.58 -18.85 -7.78
N SER A 241 20.83 -17.73 -8.45
CA SER A 241 21.73 -16.70 -7.93
C SER A 241 21.02 -15.85 -6.88
N THR A 242 21.64 -15.70 -5.70
CA THR A 242 21.17 -14.80 -4.64
C THR A 242 21.09 -13.35 -5.14
N PHE A 243 22.06 -12.93 -5.95
CA PHE A 243 22.07 -11.62 -6.61
C PHE A 243 20.85 -11.44 -7.51
N SER A 244 20.63 -12.36 -8.46
CA SER A 244 19.48 -12.27 -9.36
C SER A 244 18.14 -12.33 -8.62
N ASN A 245 18.06 -13.08 -7.53
CA ASN A 245 16.86 -13.18 -6.71
C ASN A 245 16.56 -11.88 -5.98
N LEU A 246 17.55 -11.24 -5.36
CA LEU A 246 17.35 -9.96 -4.68
C LEU A 246 17.11 -8.78 -5.63
N VAL A 247 17.78 -8.75 -6.79
CA VAL A 247 17.48 -7.76 -7.83
C VAL A 247 16.03 -7.90 -8.29
N THR A 248 15.57 -9.13 -8.57
CA THR A 248 14.18 -9.40 -8.96
C THR A 248 13.22 -8.91 -7.87
N LEU A 249 13.47 -9.27 -6.60
CA LEU A 249 12.61 -8.86 -5.48
C LEU A 249 12.51 -7.34 -5.37
N LYS A 250 13.63 -6.63 -5.35
CA LYS A 250 13.65 -5.16 -5.24
C LYS A 250 13.02 -4.48 -6.47
N ARG A 251 13.20 -5.03 -7.68
CA ARG A 251 12.51 -4.55 -8.89
C ARG A 251 11.00 -4.71 -8.79
N CYS A 252 10.51 -5.87 -8.37
CA CYS A 252 9.08 -6.10 -8.17
C CYS A 252 8.49 -5.17 -7.10
N LEU A 253 9.22 -4.91 -6.00
CA LEU A 253 8.80 -3.93 -4.99
C LEU A 253 8.75 -2.49 -5.50
N ASN A 254 9.45 -2.18 -6.59
CA ASN A 254 9.43 -0.90 -7.30
C ASN A 254 8.53 -0.94 -8.55
N CYS A 255 7.56 -1.87 -8.61
CA CYS A 255 6.60 -2.04 -9.70
C CYS A 255 7.23 -2.30 -11.07
N LYS A 256 8.42 -2.90 -11.14
CA LYS A 256 9.06 -3.34 -12.38
C LYS A 256 8.91 -4.84 -12.56
N GLU A 257 8.01 -5.24 -13.46
CA GLU A 257 7.64 -6.65 -13.65
C GLU A 257 8.45 -7.38 -14.73
N ASN A 258 9.20 -6.65 -15.56
CA ASN A 258 10.00 -7.23 -16.64
C ASN A 258 11.30 -7.90 -16.12
N ASN A 259 11.14 -9.07 -15.52
CA ASN A 259 12.20 -9.89 -14.96
C ASN A 259 12.18 -11.27 -15.60
N TYR A 260 13.35 -11.81 -15.93
CA TYR A 260 13.48 -13.05 -16.69
C TYR A 260 14.54 -13.98 -16.12
N ILE A 261 14.42 -15.26 -16.43
CA ILE A 261 15.44 -16.28 -16.20
C ILE A 261 15.94 -16.85 -17.52
N TYR A 262 17.20 -17.26 -17.58
CA TYR A 262 17.80 -17.87 -18.78
C TYR A 262 18.15 -19.36 -18.63
N ASN A 263 18.03 -19.92 -17.43
CA ASN A 263 18.56 -21.25 -17.12
C ASN A 263 17.54 -22.40 -17.21
N TYR A 264 16.52 -22.26 -18.05
CA TYR A 264 15.47 -23.25 -18.18
C TYR A 264 14.93 -23.37 -19.60
N LYS A 265 14.81 -24.61 -20.08
CA LYS A 265 14.32 -24.95 -21.43
C LYS A 265 15.10 -24.29 -22.57
N GLY A 266 16.33 -23.83 -22.32
CA GLY A 266 17.15 -23.15 -23.33
C GLY A 266 16.54 -21.85 -23.83
N GLN A 267 15.77 -21.13 -23.00
CA GLN A 267 15.07 -19.90 -23.39
C GLN A 267 15.14 -18.85 -22.28
N ILE A 268 14.96 -17.59 -22.66
CA ILE A 268 14.75 -16.49 -21.70
C ILE A 268 13.24 -16.37 -21.40
N LEU A 269 12.86 -16.78 -20.19
CA LEU A 269 11.47 -16.93 -19.74
C LEU A 269 11.11 -15.87 -18.69
N LEU A 270 9.87 -15.36 -18.74
CA LEU A 270 9.37 -14.39 -17.77
C LEU A 270 9.28 -15.00 -16.37
N ARG A 271 9.74 -14.25 -15.37
CA ARG A 271 9.79 -14.62 -13.97
C ARG A 271 8.60 -14.00 -13.22
N LEU A 272 7.80 -14.83 -12.55
CA LEU A 272 6.53 -14.46 -11.89
C LEU A 272 6.60 -14.48 -10.35
N ASP A 273 7.67 -15.02 -9.79
CA ASP A 273 7.79 -15.39 -8.38
C ASP A 273 8.43 -14.31 -7.48
N MET A 274 8.60 -13.09 -8.00
CA MET A 274 9.26 -11.99 -7.29
C MET A 274 10.66 -12.31 -6.73
N GLY A 275 11.40 -13.25 -7.34
CA GLY A 275 12.73 -13.60 -6.84
C GLY A 275 12.77 -14.67 -5.74
N LEU A 276 11.61 -15.19 -5.30
CA LEU A 276 11.51 -16.02 -4.09
C LEU A 276 12.02 -17.46 -4.28
N HIS A 277 11.73 -18.07 -5.44
CA HIS A 277 12.06 -19.47 -5.71
C HIS A 277 13.40 -19.59 -6.43
N PRO A 278 14.28 -20.50 -5.98
CA PRO A 278 15.50 -20.83 -6.71
C PRO A 278 15.28 -21.87 -7.82
N ASN A 279 14.15 -22.59 -7.79
CA ASN A 279 13.83 -23.58 -8.81
C ASN A 279 13.23 -22.89 -10.05
N PRO A 280 13.84 -23.02 -11.24
CA PRO A 280 13.39 -22.28 -12.42
C PRO A 280 11.96 -22.61 -12.87
N LYS A 281 11.48 -23.85 -12.64
CA LYS A 281 10.09 -24.23 -12.94
C LYS A 281 9.11 -23.47 -12.06
N ASN A 282 9.45 -23.23 -10.79
CA ASN A 282 8.61 -22.46 -9.88
C ASN A 282 8.69 -20.96 -10.21
N CYS A 283 9.87 -20.45 -10.61
CA CYS A 283 10.05 -19.06 -11.00
C CYS A 283 9.07 -18.59 -12.08
N ILE A 284 8.73 -19.46 -13.03
CA ILE A 284 7.84 -19.13 -14.15
C ILE A 284 6.38 -19.53 -13.93
N LYS A 285 6.06 -20.18 -12.80
CA LYS A 285 4.71 -20.71 -12.52
C LYS A 285 4.05 -20.06 -11.31
N ASN A 286 4.81 -19.82 -10.24
CA ASN A 286 4.25 -19.39 -8.98
C ASN A 286 4.19 -17.87 -8.95
N LYS A 287 2.99 -17.32 -8.84
CA LYS A 287 2.80 -15.91 -8.49
C LYS A 287 2.91 -15.78 -6.97
N VAL A 288 3.79 -14.89 -6.50
CA VAL A 288 3.97 -14.64 -5.06
C VAL A 288 3.05 -13.53 -4.60
N ILE A 289 2.37 -13.74 -3.48
CA ILE A 289 1.47 -12.75 -2.86
C ILE A 289 2.26 -11.92 -1.83
N LEU A 290 2.11 -10.60 -1.88
CA LEU A 290 2.54 -9.72 -0.79
C LEU A 290 1.42 -9.60 0.24
N ASP A 291 1.68 -10.06 1.45
CA ASP A 291 0.75 -9.97 2.58
C ASP A 291 0.97 -8.63 3.31
N HIS A 292 0.07 -7.68 3.04
CA HIS A 292 0.09 -6.32 3.59
C HIS A 292 -0.58 -6.21 4.97
N ASN A 293 -1.07 -7.31 5.56
CA ASN A 293 -1.92 -7.29 6.74
C ASN A 293 -1.28 -6.69 8.02
N HIS A 294 0.01 -6.31 7.99
CA HIS A 294 0.76 -5.90 9.19
C HIS A 294 1.48 -4.54 9.04
N GLU A 295 1.27 -3.79 7.95
CA GLU A 295 1.88 -2.45 7.79
C GLU A 295 0.94 -1.31 8.25
N TYR A 296 -0.36 -1.59 8.37
CA TYR A 296 -1.38 -0.66 8.85
C TYR A 296 -2.41 -1.43 9.71
N ASP A 297 -2.84 -0.88 10.85
CA ASP A 297 -4.03 -1.39 11.54
C ASP A 297 -5.25 -0.85 10.77
N PHE A 298 -5.85 -1.68 9.92
CA PHE A 298 -7.00 -1.31 9.10
C PHE A 298 -8.32 -1.23 9.88
N ASN A 299 -8.25 -1.04 11.20
CA ASN A 299 -9.40 -1.08 12.09
C ASN A 299 -9.52 0.20 12.89
N PHE A 300 -10.77 0.62 13.11
CA PHE A 300 -11.12 1.58 14.15
C PHE A 300 -11.39 0.85 15.47
N VAL A 301 -11.13 1.54 16.58
CA VAL A 301 -11.48 1.06 17.92
C VAL A 301 -12.83 1.68 18.31
N LEU A 302 -13.82 0.83 18.55
CA LEU A 302 -15.17 1.23 18.94
C LEU A 302 -15.23 1.61 20.44
N ASN A 303 -16.33 2.21 20.88
CA ASN A 303 -16.54 2.59 22.29
C ASN A 303 -16.62 1.40 23.27
N ASN A 304 -16.72 0.17 22.78
CA ASN A 304 -16.61 -1.07 23.56
C ASN A 304 -15.23 -1.74 23.41
N SER A 305 -14.22 -1.03 22.90
CA SER A 305 -12.86 -1.52 22.62
C SER A 305 -12.74 -2.59 21.52
N ASN A 306 -13.84 -2.97 20.86
CA ASN A 306 -13.77 -3.88 19.72
C ASN A 306 -13.06 -3.19 18.54
N LYS A 307 -12.29 -3.98 17.79
CA LYS A 307 -11.74 -3.56 16.50
C LYS A 307 -12.79 -3.75 15.41
N PHE A 308 -12.98 -2.72 14.59
CA PHE A 308 -13.92 -2.72 13.47
C PHE A 308 -13.21 -2.34 12.18
N PRO A 309 -13.29 -3.15 11.11
CA PRO A 309 -12.60 -2.85 9.86
C PRO A 309 -13.05 -1.50 9.28
N ALA A 310 -12.07 -0.67 8.94
CA ALA A 310 -12.29 0.66 8.42
C ALA A 310 -12.91 0.65 7.02
N ILE A 311 -12.64 -0.40 6.24
CA ILE A 311 -13.16 -0.60 4.88
C ILE A 311 -13.84 -1.96 4.78
N GLY A 312 -15.03 -1.98 4.20
CA GLY A 312 -15.79 -3.18 3.90
C GLY A 312 -16.38 -3.20 2.50
N LEU A 313 -17.13 -4.27 2.22
CA LEU A 313 -17.87 -4.46 0.97
C LEU A 313 -19.37 -4.23 1.22
N GLY A 314 -19.97 -3.29 0.50
CA GLY A 314 -21.43 -3.15 0.47
C GLY A 314 -22.07 -4.06 -0.59
N ILE A 315 -23.02 -4.91 -0.18
CA ILE A 315 -23.78 -5.78 -1.12
C ILE A 315 -25.21 -5.29 -1.41
N GLY A 316 -25.54 -4.07 -0.94
CA GLY A 316 -26.84 -3.43 -1.22
C GLY A 316 -27.12 -3.35 -2.73
N ASN A 317 -28.33 -3.77 -3.13
CA ASN A 317 -28.79 -3.77 -4.53
C ASN A 317 -27.91 -4.58 -5.51
N MET A 318 -27.12 -5.54 -5.02
CA MET A 318 -26.38 -6.47 -5.87
C MET A 318 -27.30 -7.59 -6.37
N GLN A 319 -27.06 -8.09 -7.58
CA GLN A 319 -27.76 -9.27 -8.11
C GLN A 319 -27.44 -10.50 -7.24
N LYS A 320 -28.49 -11.22 -6.82
CA LYS A 320 -28.39 -12.23 -5.75
C LYS A 320 -27.46 -13.39 -6.07
N ASP A 321 -27.48 -13.84 -7.32
CA ASP A 321 -26.65 -14.89 -7.88
C ASP A 321 -25.15 -14.56 -7.85
N ARG A 322 -24.80 -13.27 -7.89
CA ARG A 322 -23.39 -12.83 -7.87
C ARG A 322 -22.81 -12.62 -6.47
N ILE A 323 -23.66 -12.50 -5.45
CA ILE A 323 -23.24 -12.17 -4.08
C ILE A 323 -22.19 -13.18 -3.54
N PRO A 324 -22.37 -14.51 -3.66
CA PRO A 324 -21.40 -15.46 -3.12
C PRO A 324 -20.00 -15.31 -3.71
N ASP A 325 -19.89 -15.19 -5.04
CA ASP A 325 -18.62 -15.05 -5.75
C ASP A 325 -17.93 -13.72 -5.42
N VAL A 326 -18.69 -12.63 -5.32
CA VAL A 326 -18.14 -11.33 -4.98
C VAL A 326 -17.61 -11.31 -3.55
N ILE A 327 -18.35 -11.87 -2.58
CA ILE A 327 -17.86 -11.99 -1.19
C ILE A 327 -16.61 -12.86 -1.14
N LYS A 328 -16.60 -14.00 -1.85
CA LYS A 328 -15.44 -14.89 -1.92
C LYS A 328 -14.21 -14.18 -2.45
N ASN A 329 -14.33 -13.45 -3.56
CA ASN A 329 -13.23 -12.69 -4.14
C ASN A 329 -12.77 -11.55 -3.23
N ALA A 330 -13.70 -10.77 -2.69
CA ALA A 330 -13.40 -9.67 -1.79
C ALA A 330 -12.63 -10.14 -0.54
N THR A 331 -13.07 -11.23 0.07
CA THR A 331 -12.52 -11.73 1.34
C THR A 331 -11.24 -12.55 1.14
N LEU A 332 -11.27 -13.58 0.27
CA LEU A 332 -10.15 -14.52 0.11
C LEU A 332 -9.02 -14.00 -0.76
N ILE A 333 -9.34 -13.19 -1.79
CA ILE A 333 -8.33 -12.69 -2.74
C ILE A 333 -7.83 -11.31 -2.31
N HIS A 334 -8.75 -10.43 -1.91
CA HIS A 334 -8.40 -9.03 -1.64
C HIS A 334 -8.35 -8.67 -0.15
N GLY A 335 -8.59 -9.62 0.75
CA GLY A 335 -8.38 -9.42 2.19
C GLY A 335 -9.41 -8.53 2.89
N ILE A 336 -10.57 -8.29 2.28
CA ILE A 336 -11.66 -7.52 2.91
C ILE A 336 -12.22 -8.33 4.09
N LYS A 337 -12.30 -7.70 5.27
CA LYS A 337 -12.76 -8.33 6.53
C LYS A 337 -14.13 -7.87 7.03
N LEU A 338 -14.82 -7.05 6.23
CA LEU A 338 -16.15 -6.53 6.57
C LEU A 338 -17.09 -6.64 5.37
N VAL A 339 -18.27 -7.19 5.60
CA VAL A 339 -19.37 -7.24 4.61
C VAL A 339 -20.60 -6.55 5.18
N ASP A 340 -21.10 -5.54 4.47
CA ASP A 340 -22.33 -4.84 4.79
C ASP A 340 -23.49 -5.37 3.92
N THR A 341 -24.47 -5.97 4.60
CA THR A 341 -25.63 -6.66 4.04
C THR A 341 -26.95 -6.00 4.51
N ASN A 342 -28.09 -6.58 4.14
CA ASN A 342 -29.40 -6.19 4.62
C ASN A 342 -30.17 -7.42 5.11
N GLN A 343 -31.29 -7.21 5.81
CA GLN A 343 -32.10 -8.29 6.39
C GLN A 343 -32.37 -9.44 5.43
N ARG A 344 -32.85 -9.15 4.21
CA ARG A 344 -33.20 -10.19 3.24
C ARG A 344 -31.98 -11.00 2.82
N ALA A 345 -30.87 -10.32 2.53
CA ALA A 345 -29.64 -10.98 2.12
C ALA A 345 -29.01 -11.80 3.25
N ALA A 346 -29.12 -11.36 4.51
CA ALA A 346 -28.66 -12.14 5.67
C ALA A 346 -29.51 -13.40 5.90
N ILE A 347 -30.83 -13.33 5.70
CA ILE A 347 -31.73 -14.50 5.83
C ILE A 347 -31.49 -15.53 4.71
N THR A 348 -31.33 -15.07 3.46
CA THR A 348 -31.23 -15.96 2.29
C THR A 348 -29.80 -16.25 1.86
N CYS A 349 -28.79 -15.78 2.61
CA CYS A 349 -27.39 -16.04 2.32
C CYS A 349 -27.12 -17.53 2.55
N ASN A 350 -27.24 -18.36 1.51
CA ASN A 350 -26.79 -19.75 1.55
C ASN A 350 -25.25 -19.75 1.51
N THR A 351 -24.66 -19.31 2.61
CA THR A 351 -23.27 -18.88 2.76
C THR A 351 -22.37 -19.94 3.35
N ASP A 352 -22.90 -21.17 3.50
CA ASP A 352 -22.22 -22.29 4.14
C ASP A 352 -20.79 -22.50 3.60
N THR A 353 -20.51 -22.22 2.33
CA THR A 353 -19.15 -22.38 1.78
C THR A 353 -18.25 -21.14 1.83
N VAL A 354 -18.79 -19.93 1.97
CA VAL A 354 -18.02 -18.67 1.87
C VAL A 354 -17.72 -18.05 3.24
N LEU A 355 -18.66 -18.11 4.20
CA LEU A 355 -18.45 -17.56 5.55
C LEU A 355 -17.65 -18.51 6.44
N GLN A 356 -17.84 -19.84 6.31
CA GLN A 356 -17.10 -20.85 7.09
C GLN A 356 -15.58 -20.82 6.85
N ASN A 357 -15.15 -20.37 5.66
CA ASN A 357 -13.74 -20.34 5.26
C ASN A 357 -13.01 -19.02 5.57
N ASN A 358 -13.65 -18.08 6.29
CA ASN A 358 -13.09 -16.76 6.55
C ASN A 358 -13.07 -16.41 8.06
N PRO A 359 -12.13 -16.98 8.85
CA PRO A 359 -11.98 -16.63 10.26
C PRO A 359 -11.78 -15.11 10.44
N GLY A 360 -12.54 -14.52 11.37
CA GLY A 360 -12.49 -13.09 11.70
C GLY A 360 -13.22 -12.17 10.71
N LEU A 361 -14.10 -12.71 9.86
CA LEU A 361 -14.99 -11.89 9.05
C LEU A 361 -16.09 -11.25 9.91
N GLN A 362 -16.24 -9.94 9.78
CA GLN A 362 -17.32 -9.18 10.41
C GLN A 362 -18.44 -8.90 9.41
N VAL A 363 -19.69 -9.00 9.88
CA VAL A 363 -20.88 -8.77 9.06
C VAL A 363 -21.73 -7.69 9.70
N VAL A 364 -22.12 -6.68 8.92
CA VAL A 364 -23.11 -5.68 9.32
C VAL A 364 -24.43 -6.01 8.64
N THR A 365 -25.47 -6.29 9.42
CA THR A 365 -26.85 -6.43 8.91
C THR A 365 -27.81 -5.54 9.69
N LYS A 366 -29.06 -5.44 9.25
CA LYS A 366 -29.95 -4.36 9.67
C LYS A 366 -31.40 -4.80 9.77
N VAL A 367 -32.07 -4.44 10.85
CA VAL A 367 -33.51 -4.62 11.07
C VAL A 367 -34.26 -3.61 10.20
N ARG A 368 -35.14 -4.10 9.33
CA ARG A 368 -35.95 -3.27 8.41
C ARG A 368 -37.06 -2.56 9.19
N TYR A 369 -37.47 -1.39 8.72
CA TYR A 369 -38.53 -0.58 9.34
C TYR A 369 -39.87 -1.31 9.52
N THR A 370 -40.18 -2.34 8.73
CA THR A 370 -41.40 -3.18 8.89
C THR A 370 -41.32 -4.20 10.02
N HIS A 371 -40.13 -4.41 10.60
CA HIS A 371 -39.90 -5.34 11.70
C HIS A 371 -39.57 -4.60 13.01
N LEU A 372 -39.84 -3.30 13.08
CA LEU A 372 -39.64 -2.52 14.30
C LEU A 372 -40.69 -2.89 15.35
N GLY A 373 -40.34 -2.66 16.61
CA GLY A 373 -41.05 -3.18 17.77
C GLY A 373 -40.31 -4.36 18.39
N TYR A 374 -40.46 -4.53 19.70
CA TYR A 374 -39.63 -5.45 20.50
C TYR A 374 -39.69 -6.90 19.98
N GLU A 375 -40.87 -7.53 19.97
CA GLU A 375 -41.06 -8.91 19.54
C GLU A 375 -40.75 -9.13 18.05
N ARG A 376 -41.17 -8.20 17.18
CA ARG A 376 -40.90 -8.26 15.74
C ARG A 376 -39.40 -8.21 15.44
N THR A 377 -38.65 -7.42 16.24
CA THR A 377 -37.20 -7.32 16.14
C THR A 377 -36.52 -8.60 16.58
N ILE A 378 -36.98 -9.23 17.67
CA ILE A 378 -36.45 -10.52 18.13
C ILE A 378 -36.52 -11.55 17.00
N LEU A 379 -37.70 -11.73 16.40
CA LEU A 379 -37.89 -12.69 15.31
C LEU A 379 -36.99 -12.37 14.10
N ALA A 380 -36.86 -11.09 13.73
CA ALA A 380 -36.01 -10.67 12.62
C ALA A 380 -34.52 -10.95 12.89
N VAL A 381 -34.04 -10.70 14.10
CA VAL A 381 -32.65 -10.96 14.50
C VAL A 381 -32.37 -12.46 14.47
N GLU A 382 -33.27 -13.28 15.01
CA GLU A 382 -33.12 -14.74 15.00
C GLU A 382 -33.06 -15.32 13.59
N ASP A 383 -33.93 -14.84 12.69
CA ASP A 383 -33.91 -15.26 11.29
C ASP A 383 -32.59 -14.94 10.60
N MET A 384 -32.07 -13.73 10.84
CA MET A 384 -30.79 -13.31 10.26
C MET A 384 -29.61 -14.10 10.84
N LEU A 385 -29.59 -14.34 12.16
CA LEU A 385 -28.54 -15.14 12.80
C LEU A 385 -28.57 -16.59 12.31
N LYS A 386 -29.76 -17.17 12.12
CA LYS A 386 -29.95 -18.50 11.54
C LYS A 386 -29.42 -18.54 10.10
N GLY A 387 -29.74 -17.55 9.27
CA GLY A 387 -29.25 -17.46 7.89
C GLY A 387 -27.74 -17.30 7.78
N LEU A 388 -27.10 -16.64 8.75
CA LEU A 388 -25.64 -16.46 8.80
C LEU A 388 -24.89 -17.66 9.42
N ASN A 389 -25.62 -18.64 9.98
CA ASN A 389 -25.10 -19.91 10.49
C ASN A 389 -23.95 -19.78 11.52
N GLY A 390 -23.93 -18.70 12.32
CA GLY A 390 -22.98 -18.51 13.43
C GLY A 390 -21.50 -18.38 13.07
N CYS A 391 -21.13 -18.28 11.80
CA CYS A 391 -19.73 -18.34 11.35
C CYS A 391 -18.98 -16.99 11.35
N CYS A 392 -19.62 -15.90 11.77
CA CYS A 392 -19.07 -14.55 11.69
C CYS A 392 -19.45 -13.69 12.91
N GLU A 393 -18.68 -12.62 13.14
CA GLU A 393 -19.01 -11.63 14.14
C GLU A 393 -20.06 -10.66 13.58
N VAL A 394 -21.28 -10.67 14.15
CA VAL A 394 -22.40 -9.90 13.62
C VAL A 394 -22.56 -8.56 14.35
N THR A 395 -22.61 -7.49 13.58
CA THR A 395 -23.05 -6.16 14.01
C THR A 395 -24.46 -5.91 13.49
N MET A 396 -25.40 -5.56 14.38
CA MET A 396 -26.81 -5.34 14.01
C MET A 396 -27.18 -3.86 14.10
N LEU A 397 -27.77 -3.32 13.04
CA LEU A 397 -28.25 -1.94 13.01
C LEU A 397 -29.77 -1.85 12.95
N ILE A 398 -30.36 -0.83 13.55
CA ILE A 398 -31.69 -0.36 13.13
C ILE A 398 -31.53 0.37 11.80
N HIS A 399 -32.12 -0.14 10.71
CA HIS A 399 -31.86 0.38 9.35
C HIS A 399 -32.42 1.80 9.14
N TRP A 400 -33.63 2.03 9.63
CA TRP A 400 -34.31 3.32 9.64
C TRP A 400 -35.17 3.35 10.91
N PRO A 401 -35.31 4.50 11.60
CA PRO A 401 -36.11 4.57 12.82
C PRO A 401 -37.62 4.42 12.57
N ARG A 402 -38.06 4.56 11.30
CA ARG A 402 -39.46 4.47 10.87
C ARG A 402 -39.58 4.39 9.36
N CYS A 403 -40.78 4.05 8.88
CA CYS A 403 -41.17 4.32 7.50
C CYS A 403 -41.32 5.84 7.29
N ARG A 404 -40.78 6.38 6.19
CA ARG A 404 -40.97 7.80 5.84
C ARG A 404 -42.28 7.99 5.08
N ASP A 405 -42.88 9.16 5.21
CA ASP A 405 -44.13 9.51 4.51
C ASP A 405 -44.03 9.32 3.00
N SER A 406 -42.89 9.70 2.41
CA SER A 406 -42.63 9.53 0.97
C SER A 406 -42.59 8.07 0.50
N TRP A 407 -42.51 7.10 1.42
CA TRP A 407 -42.47 5.67 1.14
C TRP A 407 -43.64 4.91 1.76
N LYS A 408 -44.65 5.60 2.31
CA LYS A 408 -45.71 4.98 3.12
C LYS A 408 -46.44 3.87 2.38
N GLU A 409 -46.76 4.08 1.10
CA GLU A 409 -47.42 3.07 0.26
C GLU A 409 -46.54 1.83 0.05
N ARG A 410 -45.25 2.02 -0.19
CA ARG A 410 -44.28 0.91 -0.29
C ARG A 410 -44.21 0.13 1.02
N CYS A 411 -44.22 0.82 2.16
CA CYS A 411 -44.18 0.17 3.47
C CYS A 411 -45.42 -0.68 3.72
N LYS A 412 -46.62 -0.19 3.36
CA LYS A 412 -47.87 -0.96 3.45
C LYS A 412 -47.79 -2.24 2.61
N LYS A 413 -47.37 -2.13 1.35
CA LYS A 413 -47.18 -3.30 0.49
C LYS A 413 -46.15 -4.28 1.04
N GLU A 414 -45.05 -3.80 1.61
CA GLU A 414 -44.05 -4.66 2.23
C GLU A 414 -44.59 -5.37 3.49
N GLU A 415 -45.41 -4.68 4.29
CA GLU A 415 -46.10 -5.21 5.48
C GLU A 415 -47.09 -6.32 5.12
N GLU A 416 -47.91 -6.11 4.08
CA GLU A 416 -48.88 -7.11 3.59
C GLU A 416 -48.20 -8.42 3.18
N ASN A 417 -46.99 -8.34 2.63
CA ASN A 417 -46.21 -9.49 2.18
C ASN A 417 -45.40 -10.18 3.28
N LEU A 418 -45.49 -9.73 4.54
CA LEU A 418 -44.78 -10.38 5.64
C LEU A 418 -45.39 -11.73 6.02
N PRO A 419 -44.57 -12.68 6.49
CA PRO A 419 -45.07 -13.92 7.11
C PRO A 419 -46.01 -13.63 8.28
N GLN A 420 -47.04 -14.46 8.45
CA GLN A 420 -48.06 -14.28 9.49
C GLN A 420 -47.44 -14.17 10.90
N ARG A 421 -46.43 -15.02 11.22
CA ARG A 421 -45.73 -14.96 12.51
C ARG A 421 -45.14 -13.60 12.87
N ILE A 422 -44.74 -12.81 11.87
CA ILE A 422 -44.15 -11.48 12.11
C ILE A 422 -45.26 -10.47 12.38
N LYS A 423 -46.43 -10.63 11.75
CA LYS A 423 -47.62 -9.81 11.98
C LYS A 423 -48.24 -10.11 13.34
N ASP A 424 -48.27 -11.39 13.75
CA ASP A 424 -48.81 -11.83 15.04
C ASP A 424 -47.96 -11.35 16.22
N ALA A 425 -46.66 -11.12 16.01
CA ALA A 425 -45.74 -10.63 17.03
C ALA A 425 -45.97 -9.17 17.45
N GLY A 426 -46.70 -8.38 16.66
CA GLY A 426 -47.04 -7.01 17.04
C GLY A 426 -47.60 -6.17 15.90
N PRO A 427 -48.22 -5.02 16.22
CA PRO A 427 -48.86 -4.16 15.22
C PRO A 427 -47.86 -3.64 14.17
N PRO A 428 -48.35 -3.26 12.97
CA PRO A 428 -47.54 -2.61 11.94
C PRO A 428 -46.87 -1.34 12.49
N PRO A 429 -45.53 -1.21 12.45
CA PRO A 429 -44.83 -0.02 12.94
C PRO A 429 -45.00 1.20 12.01
N ILE A 430 -45.86 1.11 10.98
CA ILE A 430 -46.07 2.16 9.97
C ILE A 430 -46.59 3.45 10.61
N GLU A 431 -47.45 3.33 11.62
CA GLU A 431 -48.04 4.48 12.33
C GLU A 431 -47.40 4.71 13.71
N ASP A 432 -46.53 3.81 14.18
CA ASP A 432 -45.81 3.98 15.44
C ASP A 432 -44.41 4.58 15.19
N TYR A 433 -44.33 5.91 15.37
CA TYR A 433 -43.10 6.69 15.20
C TYR A 433 -41.95 6.27 16.12
N PHE A 434 -42.28 5.60 17.24
CA PHE A 434 -41.37 5.22 18.32
C PHE A 434 -41.13 3.71 18.42
N ALA A 435 -41.64 2.90 17.47
CA ALA A 435 -41.44 1.45 17.44
C ALA A 435 -39.96 1.03 17.55
N TRP A 436 -39.05 1.86 17.02
CA TRP A 436 -37.61 1.65 17.11
C TRP A 436 -37.08 1.60 18.55
N LYS A 437 -37.76 2.19 19.54
CA LYS A 437 -37.38 2.10 20.96
C LYS A 437 -37.46 0.66 21.46
N GLY A 438 -38.52 -0.05 21.10
CA GLY A 438 -38.67 -1.48 21.39
C GLY A 438 -37.60 -2.31 20.68
N SER A 439 -37.29 -1.96 19.42
CA SER A 439 -36.20 -2.60 18.68
C SER A 439 -34.84 -2.40 19.34
N TRP A 440 -34.54 -1.21 19.85
CA TRP A 440 -33.28 -0.95 20.54
C TRP A 440 -33.13 -1.83 21.78
N LYS A 441 -34.18 -1.93 22.60
CA LYS A 441 -34.19 -2.83 23.78
C LYS A 441 -33.90 -4.28 23.38
N ALA A 442 -34.54 -4.78 22.32
CA ALA A 442 -34.26 -6.11 21.81
C ALA A 442 -32.78 -6.27 21.39
N LEU A 443 -32.22 -5.30 20.64
CA LEU A 443 -30.81 -5.32 20.25
C LEU A 443 -29.85 -5.32 21.46
N GLU A 444 -30.16 -4.55 22.51
CA GLU A 444 -29.39 -4.55 23.76
C GLU A 444 -29.36 -5.94 24.40
N GLU A 445 -30.49 -6.66 24.43
CA GLU A 445 -30.54 -8.01 24.99
C GLU A 445 -29.70 -9.01 24.19
N PHE A 446 -29.77 -8.98 22.85
CA PHE A 446 -28.93 -9.84 22.01
C PHE A 446 -27.44 -9.53 22.19
N TYR A 447 -27.08 -8.25 22.36
CA TYR A 447 -25.71 -7.83 22.62
C TYR A 447 -25.21 -8.28 24.00
N ILE A 448 -25.99 -8.03 25.05
CA ILE A 448 -25.65 -8.41 26.43
C ILE A 448 -25.51 -9.93 26.56
N ASN A 449 -26.35 -10.69 25.86
CA ASN A 449 -26.27 -12.15 25.81
C ASN A 449 -25.18 -12.70 24.88
N GLY A 450 -24.32 -11.84 24.31
CA GLY A 450 -23.18 -12.24 23.48
C GLY A 450 -23.54 -12.78 22.08
N LYS A 451 -24.81 -12.71 21.67
CA LYS A 451 -25.26 -13.14 20.33
C LYS A 451 -24.88 -12.15 19.23
N LEU A 452 -24.67 -10.88 19.59
CA LEU A 452 -24.22 -9.83 18.68
C LEU A 452 -22.90 -9.23 19.18
N LYS A 453 -21.97 -9.00 18.26
CA LYS A 453 -20.66 -8.41 18.57
C LYS A 453 -20.75 -6.91 18.85
N ASN A 454 -21.59 -6.21 18.10
CA ASN A 454 -21.86 -4.78 18.25
C ASN A 454 -23.31 -4.47 17.85
N ILE A 455 -23.84 -3.35 18.33
CA ILE A 455 -25.14 -2.83 17.90
C ILE A 455 -25.05 -1.36 17.51
N GLY A 456 -25.94 -0.93 16.63
CA GLY A 456 -25.91 0.43 16.11
C GLY A 456 -27.19 0.85 15.43
N ILE A 457 -27.12 2.00 14.78
CA ILE A 457 -28.27 2.64 14.14
C ILE A 457 -27.88 3.17 12.77
N SER A 458 -28.88 3.39 11.93
CA SER A 458 -28.70 3.98 10.61
C SER A 458 -29.81 4.98 10.33
N ASN A 459 -29.42 6.11 9.76
CA ASN A 459 -30.34 7.15 9.31
C ASN A 459 -31.25 7.80 10.38
N PHE A 460 -30.81 7.80 11.63
CA PHE A 460 -31.49 8.54 12.70
C PHE A 460 -31.27 10.05 12.53
N ASP A 461 -32.27 10.86 12.87
CA ASP A 461 -32.04 12.30 12.99
C ASP A 461 -31.49 12.66 14.37
N ILE A 462 -31.24 13.96 14.59
CA ILE A 462 -30.67 14.44 15.85
C ILE A 462 -31.63 14.24 17.04
N ASN A 463 -32.94 14.31 16.84
CA ASN A 463 -33.92 14.13 17.91
C ASN A 463 -34.00 12.66 18.30
N ASP A 464 -34.05 11.76 17.33
CA ASP A 464 -34.04 10.31 17.58
C ASP A 464 -32.75 9.86 18.24
N LEU A 465 -31.61 10.40 17.82
CA LEU A 465 -30.32 10.08 18.41
C LEU A 465 -30.22 10.57 19.85
N ASN A 466 -30.66 11.80 20.14
CA ASN A 466 -30.72 12.32 21.52
C ASN A 466 -31.66 11.49 22.39
N GLU A 467 -32.82 11.15 21.86
CA GLU A 467 -33.81 10.33 22.54
C GLU A 467 -33.23 8.94 22.85
N LEU A 468 -32.55 8.30 21.90
CA LEU A 468 -31.90 7.02 22.13
C LEU A 468 -30.86 7.11 23.26
N LEU A 469 -30.00 8.13 23.20
CA LEU A 469 -28.94 8.33 24.18
C LEU A 469 -29.45 8.69 25.57
N SER A 470 -30.72 9.11 25.70
CA SER A 470 -31.33 9.43 27.00
C SER A 470 -31.70 8.19 27.82
N PHE A 471 -31.94 7.04 27.16
CA PHE A 471 -32.39 5.82 27.83
C PHE A 471 -31.56 4.57 27.53
N CYS A 472 -30.69 4.56 26.51
CA CYS A 472 -29.93 3.36 26.16
C CYS A 472 -29.01 2.92 27.31
N LYS A 473 -29.00 1.62 27.59
CA LYS A 473 -28.04 0.97 28.51
C LYS A 473 -26.72 0.71 27.81
N VAL A 474 -26.78 0.38 26.51
CA VAL A 474 -25.62 0.19 25.64
C VAL A 474 -25.58 1.37 24.69
N VAL A 475 -24.49 2.15 24.71
CA VAL A 475 -24.29 3.20 23.71
C VAL A 475 -24.06 2.55 22.34
N PRO A 476 -24.70 3.01 21.25
CA PRO A 476 -24.44 2.47 19.91
C PRO A 476 -22.94 2.50 19.59
N GLN A 477 -22.39 1.41 19.05
CA GLN A 477 -20.99 1.41 18.58
C GLN A 477 -20.87 2.07 17.21
N LEU A 478 -21.91 1.94 16.38
CA LEU A 478 -21.92 2.39 14.99
C LEU A 478 -23.13 3.27 14.69
N TYR A 479 -22.89 4.31 13.90
CA TYR A 479 -23.91 5.05 13.17
C TYR A 479 -23.62 4.91 11.67
N GLN A 480 -24.52 4.32 10.90
CA GLN A 480 -24.35 4.19 9.45
C GLN A 480 -25.18 5.27 8.71
N GLY A 481 -24.51 6.08 7.89
CA GLY A 481 -25.11 7.21 7.20
C GLY A 481 -24.51 7.48 5.82
N ASN A 482 -25.09 8.39 5.05
CA ASN A 482 -24.52 8.83 3.77
C ASN A 482 -23.57 10.03 3.95
N ALA A 483 -22.81 10.36 2.91
CA ALA A 483 -21.89 11.50 2.93
C ALA A 483 -22.61 12.85 3.16
N TRP A 484 -23.91 12.95 2.83
CA TRP A 484 -24.69 14.16 3.11
C TRP A 484 -24.90 14.37 4.62
N GLN A 485 -25.23 13.31 5.36
CA GLN A 485 -25.32 13.36 6.82
C GLN A 485 -23.95 13.68 7.44
N LEU A 486 -22.89 13.09 6.91
CA LEU A 486 -21.51 13.36 7.36
C LEU A 486 -21.15 14.84 7.30
N TRP A 487 -21.45 15.53 6.19
CA TRP A 487 -20.99 16.91 5.99
C TRP A 487 -22.01 18.00 6.28
N PHE A 488 -23.31 17.72 6.17
CA PHE A 488 -24.35 18.75 6.27
C PHE A 488 -25.29 18.55 7.46
N ARG A 489 -24.95 17.64 8.38
CA ARG A 489 -25.58 17.48 9.70
C ARG A 489 -24.53 17.50 10.82
N PRO A 490 -23.79 18.60 11.00
CA PRO A 490 -22.66 18.66 11.94
C PRO A 490 -23.05 18.29 13.38
N LYS A 491 -24.23 18.71 13.84
CA LYS A 491 -24.75 18.35 15.18
C LYS A 491 -24.82 16.84 15.42
N ILE A 492 -25.15 16.04 14.39
CA ILE A 492 -25.15 14.58 14.50
C ILE A 492 -23.70 14.12 14.68
N ILE A 493 -22.78 14.58 13.82
CA ILE A 493 -21.38 14.15 13.84
C ILE A 493 -20.67 14.54 15.15
N ASP A 494 -20.92 15.74 15.66
CA ASP A 494 -20.36 16.20 16.93
C ASP A 494 -20.85 15.34 18.10
N LEU A 495 -22.14 14.98 18.09
CA LEU A 495 -22.71 14.08 19.09
C LEU A 495 -22.11 12.67 19.01
N LEU A 496 -21.98 12.10 17.80
CA LEU A 496 -21.33 10.80 17.59
C LEU A 496 -19.89 10.81 18.11
N LYS A 497 -19.10 11.84 17.79
CA LYS A 497 -17.73 12.00 18.31
C LYS A 497 -17.70 12.07 19.83
N SER A 498 -18.59 12.85 20.45
CA SER A 498 -18.65 13.00 21.91
C SER A 498 -18.94 11.69 22.66
N LYS A 499 -19.58 10.72 21.98
CA LYS A 499 -19.92 9.40 22.52
C LYS A 499 -19.04 8.26 21.95
N ASN A 500 -17.99 8.62 21.21
CA ASN A 500 -17.09 7.69 20.52
C ASN A 500 -17.85 6.66 19.65
N ILE A 501 -18.89 7.11 18.95
CA ILE A 501 -19.69 6.30 18.02
C ILE A 501 -19.07 6.41 16.63
N LEU A 502 -18.69 5.28 16.04
CA LEU A 502 -18.06 5.26 14.71
C LEU A 502 -19.08 5.58 13.62
N PHE A 503 -18.79 6.57 12.77
CA PHE A 503 -19.57 6.82 11.56
C PHE A 503 -19.11 5.89 10.43
N GLN A 504 -20.04 5.14 9.86
CA GLN A 504 -19.81 4.32 8.68
C GLN A 504 -20.58 4.89 7.48
N ALA A 505 -19.86 5.28 6.44
CA ALA A 505 -20.41 5.92 5.26
C ALA A 505 -20.80 4.89 4.18
N TYR A 506 -22.06 4.95 3.75
CA TYR A 506 -22.58 4.21 2.59
C TYR A 506 -22.77 5.13 1.38
N ASN A 507 -22.85 4.54 0.18
CA ASN A 507 -23.07 5.25 -1.09
C ASN A 507 -22.13 6.44 -1.31
N VAL A 508 -20.86 6.30 -0.89
CA VAL A 508 -19.91 7.41 -0.83
C VAL A 508 -19.57 7.97 -2.22
N VAL A 509 -19.12 7.14 -3.16
CA VAL A 509 -18.66 7.64 -4.47
C VAL A 509 -19.81 8.24 -5.27
N ASP A 510 -20.85 7.45 -5.53
CA ASP A 510 -22.01 7.91 -6.32
C ASP A 510 -22.68 9.13 -5.66
N GLY A 511 -22.75 9.17 -4.33
CA GLY A 511 -23.28 10.31 -3.58
C GLY A 511 -22.43 11.57 -3.68
N ILE A 512 -21.11 11.44 -3.79
CA ILE A 512 -20.17 12.56 -3.86
C ILE A 512 -20.07 13.14 -5.28
N VAL A 513 -20.00 12.28 -6.31
CA VAL A 513 -19.75 12.73 -7.68
C VAL A 513 -21.01 12.96 -8.52
N ASN A 514 -22.21 12.82 -7.94
CA ASN A 514 -23.48 12.96 -8.67
C ASN A 514 -23.66 14.34 -9.32
N ARG A 515 -23.10 15.41 -8.72
CA ARG A 515 -23.20 16.80 -9.17
C ARG A 515 -21.96 17.29 -9.90
N LYS A 516 -21.16 16.39 -10.50
CA LYS A 516 -19.96 16.73 -11.28
C LYS A 516 -20.18 17.74 -12.42
N ARG A 517 -21.43 17.86 -12.92
CA ARG A 517 -21.81 18.87 -13.93
C ARG A 517 -22.04 20.26 -13.33
N GLU A 518 -22.51 20.32 -12.09
CA GLU A 518 -22.77 21.56 -11.35
C GLU A 518 -21.48 22.11 -10.72
N ALA A 519 -20.54 21.23 -10.39
CA ALA A 519 -19.23 21.58 -9.82
C ALA A 519 -18.04 21.01 -10.64
N PRO A 520 -17.86 21.46 -11.91
CA PRO A 520 -16.82 20.94 -12.80
C PRO A 520 -15.39 21.20 -12.32
N ASN A 521 -15.09 22.34 -11.69
CA ASN A 521 -13.75 22.64 -11.16
C ASN A 521 -13.42 21.72 -9.98
N ALA A 522 -14.37 21.48 -9.09
CA ALA A 522 -14.23 20.53 -8.00
C ALA A 522 -14.00 19.10 -8.54
N TYR A 523 -14.76 18.69 -9.55
CA TYR A 523 -14.59 17.37 -10.16
C TYR A 523 -13.22 17.21 -10.81
N LYS A 524 -12.76 18.23 -11.53
CA LYS A 524 -11.43 18.28 -12.14
C LYS A 524 -10.33 18.21 -11.08
N ALA A 525 -10.45 18.95 -9.99
CA ALA A 525 -9.49 18.91 -8.88
C ALA A 525 -9.39 17.50 -8.27
N LEU A 526 -10.53 16.88 -7.95
CA LEU A 526 -10.57 15.51 -7.42
C LEU A 526 -9.90 14.51 -8.38
N THR A 527 -10.21 14.62 -9.68
CA THR A 527 -9.66 13.73 -10.71
C THR A 527 -8.15 13.94 -10.88
N ASN A 528 -7.66 15.18 -10.82
CA ASN A 528 -6.23 15.48 -10.94
C ASN A 528 -5.44 14.95 -9.75
N ILE A 529 -5.98 15.06 -8.53
CA ILE A 529 -5.36 14.48 -7.33
C ILE A 529 -5.32 12.95 -7.44
N ALA A 530 -6.38 12.33 -7.95
CA ALA A 530 -6.38 10.89 -8.17
C ALA A 530 -5.31 10.44 -9.18
N LYS A 531 -5.18 11.16 -10.29
CA LYS A 531 -4.14 10.92 -11.30
C LYS A 531 -2.73 11.10 -10.74
N SER A 532 -2.46 12.14 -9.95
CA SER A 532 -1.12 12.37 -9.37
C SER A 532 -0.69 11.26 -8.40
N LYS A 533 -1.67 10.58 -7.78
CA LYS A 533 -1.45 9.41 -6.91
C LYS A 533 -1.50 8.07 -7.66
N ASN A 534 -1.67 8.08 -8.99
CA ASN A 534 -1.87 6.88 -9.80
C ASN A 534 -2.97 5.97 -9.25
N ALA A 535 -4.10 6.57 -8.86
CA ALA A 535 -5.19 5.89 -8.16
C ALA A 535 -6.54 6.16 -8.81
N ASP A 536 -7.47 5.23 -8.63
CA ASP A 536 -8.87 5.43 -9.01
C ASP A 536 -9.52 6.49 -8.13
N LEU A 537 -10.48 7.23 -8.70
CA LEU A 537 -11.25 8.25 -7.99
C LEU A 537 -11.93 7.65 -6.74
N CYS A 538 -12.45 6.43 -6.85
CA CYS A 538 -13.05 5.70 -5.73
C CYS A 538 -12.04 5.49 -4.60
N THR A 539 -10.85 4.97 -4.89
CA THR A 539 -9.80 4.71 -3.90
C THR A 539 -9.39 6.00 -3.17
N ILE A 540 -9.31 7.13 -3.87
CA ILE A 540 -8.97 8.44 -3.27
C ILE A 540 -10.06 8.93 -2.31
N VAL A 541 -11.33 8.82 -2.71
CA VAL A 541 -12.47 9.13 -1.84
C VAL A 541 -12.44 8.26 -0.58
N LEU A 542 -12.23 6.96 -0.74
CA LEU A 542 -12.16 6.01 0.37
C LEU A 542 -10.98 6.33 1.31
N ALA A 543 -9.80 6.59 0.76
CA ALA A 543 -8.60 6.90 1.54
C ALA A 543 -8.78 8.19 2.36
N THR A 544 -9.42 9.20 1.75
CA THR A 544 -9.71 10.47 2.43
C THR A 544 -10.67 10.27 3.59
N LEU A 545 -11.80 9.58 3.37
CA LEU A 545 -12.78 9.33 4.43
C LEU A 545 -12.17 8.51 5.57
N ASN A 546 -11.38 7.49 5.26
CA ASN A 546 -10.68 6.69 6.28
C ASN A 546 -9.68 7.53 7.08
N LYS A 547 -8.92 8.40 6.41
CA LYS A 547 -8.01 9.36 7.05
C LYS A 547 -8.74 10.33 7.99
N MET A 548 -10.01 10.64 7.70
CA MET A 548 -10.88 11.45 8.55
C MET A 548 -11.54 10.65 9.70
N GLY A 549 -11.21 9.37 9.87
CA GLY A 549 -11.80 8.51 10.91
C GLY A 549 -13.18 7.96 10.55
N ILE A 550 -13.52 7.91 9.25
CA ILE A 550 -14.83 7.45 8.77
C ILE A 550 -14.67 6.07 8.12
N ALA A 551 -15.43 5.08 8.61
CA ALA A 551 -15.47 3.76 7.98
C ALA A 551 -16.27 3.80 6.67
N THR A 552 -15.91 2.99 5.68
CA THR A 552 -16.55 3.01 4.35
C THR A 552 -16.90 1.61 3.86
N ILE A 553 -18.02 1.51 3.13
CA ILE A 553 -18.52 0.24 2.57
C ILE A 553 -18.86 0.40 1.08
N PRO A 554 -17.86 0.65 0.22
CA PRO A 554 -18.09 0.75 -1.22
C PRO A 554 -18.72 -0.52 -1.78
N ARG A 555 -19.63 -0.35 -2.75
CA ARG A 555 -20.14 -1.46 -3.54
C ARG A 555 -19.19 -1.71 -4.71
N ALA A 556 -18.72 -2.95 -4.84
CA ALA A 556 -17.89 -3.39 -5.96
C ALA A 556 -18.20 -4.85 -6.30
N SER A 557 -18.20 -5.18 -7.58
CA SER A 557 -18.45 -6.55 -8.08
C SER A 557 -17.44 -7.03 -9.11
N SER A 558 -16.64 -6.13 -9.69
CA SER A 558 -15.54 -6.50 -10.59
C SER A 558 -14.24 -6.72 -9.79
N PRO A 559 -13.37 -7.66 -10.19
CA PRO A 559 -12.07 -7.89 -9.53
C PRO A 559 -11.23 -6.62 -9.41
N ASN A 560 -11.14 -5.80 -10.47
CA ASN A 560 -10.36 -4.57 -10.45
C ASN A 560 -10.86 -3.57 -9.41
N HIS A 561 -12.19 -3.39 -9.26
CA HIS A 561 -12.73 -2.50 -8.23
C HIS A 561 -12.59 -3.09 -6.83
N LEU A 562 -12.66 -4.41 -6.67
CA LEU A 562 -12.41 -5.05 -5.38
C LEU A 562 -10.95 -4.84 -4.94
N GLU A 563 -9.99 -4.97 -5.86
CA GLU A 563 -8.59 -4.69 -5.61
C GLU A 563 -8.33 -3.21 -5.32
N ALA A 564 -8.89 -2.32 -6.14
CA ALA A 564 -8.75 -0.87 -5.97
C ALA A 564 -9.33 -0.36 -4.65
N ASN A 565 -10.40 -0.99 -4.15
CA ASN A 565 -11.08 -0.62 -2.92
C ASN A 565 -10.62 -1.41 -1.69
N ALA A 566 -9.69 -2.34 -1.86
CA ALA A 566 -9.22 -3.17 -0.76
C ALA A 566 -8.43 -2.33 0.27
N PRO A 567 -8.45 -2.69 1.56
CA PRO A 567 -7.79 -1.92 2.62
C PRO A 567 -6.33 -1.60 2.32
N GLN A 568 -5.56 -2.57 1.83
CA GLN A 568 -4.16 -2.41 1.48
C GLN A 568 -3.94 -1.32 0.40
N THR A 569 -4.79 -1.28 -0.62
CA THR A 569 -4.69 -0.31 -1.72
C THR A 569 -5.04 1.09 -1.23
N VAL A 570 -6.15 1.21 -0.51
CA VAL A 570 -6.63 2.49 0.03
C VAL A 570 -5.61 3.11 0.99
N TYR A 571 -5.04 2.33 1.90
CA TYR A 571 -4.05 2.84 2.86
C TYR A 571 -2.68 3.10 2.22
N SER A 572 -2.33 2.41 1.13
CA SER A 572 -1.05 2.65 0.42
C SER A 572 -0.93 4.06 -0.17
N LEU A 573 -2.05 4.78 -0.37
CA LEU A 573 -2.05 6.15 -0.87
C LEU A 573 -1.44 7.17 0.11
N ASN A 574 -1.35 6.81 1.40
CA ASN A 574 -0.75 7.60 2.46
C ASN A 574 -1.16 9.09 2.41
N ILE A 575 -2.48 9.34 2.46
CA ILE A 575 -3.04 10.69 2.43
C ILE A 575 -2.63 11.44 3.70
N ASN A 576 -1.91 12.55 3.54
CA ASN A 576 -1.53 13.41 4.67
C ASN A 576 -2.65 14.38 5.06
N ASP A 577 -2.48 15.10 6.18
CA ASP A 577 -3.55 15.96 6.72
C ASP A 577 -3.92 17.12 5.80
N ASN A 578 -2.95 17.74 5.13
CA ASN A 578 -3.20 18.84 4.18
C ASN A 578 -3.94 18.35 2.92
N GLU A 579 -3.57 17.17 2.42
CA GLU A 579 -4.27 16.51 1.31
C GLU A 579 -5.71 16.17 1.71
N ALA A 580 -5.91 15.61 2.91
CA ALA A 580 -7.22 15.27 3.42
C ALA A 580 -8.12 16.50 3.56
N GLN A 581 -7.60 17.61 4.08
CA GLN A 581 -8.34 18.89 4.17
C GLN A 581 -8.75 19.41 2.79
N THR A 582 -7.84 19.35 1.82
CA THR A 582 -8.13 19.79 0.45
C THR A 582 -9.18 18.90 -0.21
N LEU A 583 -9.04 17.58 -0.09
CA LEU A 583 -9.98 16.61 -0.64
C LEU A 583 -11.36 16.73 0.03
N ASP A 584 -11.42 16.92 1.34
CA ASP A 584 -12.66 17.18 2.08
C ASP A 584 -13.38 18.44 1.55
N TYR A 585 -12.66 19.54 1.35
CA TYR A 585 -13.21 20.76 0.76
C TYR A 585 -13.75 20.53 -0.67
N VAL A 586 -12.97 19.86 -1.52
CA VAL A 586 -13.36 19.53 -2.90
C VAL A 586 -14.59 18.63 -2.95
N MET A 587 -14.64 17.58 -2.12
CA MET A 587 -15.76 16.65 -2.09
C MET A 587 -17.04 17.30 -1.54
N LYS A 588 -16.94 18.21 -0.56
CA LYS A 588 -18.08 19.01 -0.08
C LYS A 588 -18.63 19.92 -1.16
N ALA A 589 -17.76 20.62 -1.89
CA ALA A 589 -18.14 21.47 -3.03
C ALA A 589 -18.92 20.66 -4.08
N LEU A 590 -18.37 19.50 -4.48
CA LEU A 590 -19.07 18.54 -5.35
C LEU A 590 -20.45 18.17 -4.81
N MET A 591 -20.54 17.73 -3.55
CA MET A 591 -21.80 17.25 -2.99
C MET A 591 -22.92 18.28 -2.91
N CYS A 592 -22.59 19.56 -2.70
CA CYS A 592 -23.58 20.63 -2.65
C CYS A 592 -23.83 21.30 -4.01
N GLY A 593 -23.09 20.92 -5.07
CA GLY A 593 -23.17 21.55 -6.39
C GLY A 593 -22.71 23.00 -6.41
N LYS A 594 -21.97 23.44 -5.37
CA LYS A 594 -21.36 24.78 -5.32
C LYS A 594 -19.92 24.61 -5.75
N ASP A 595 -19.64 24.94 -7.00
CA ASP A 595 -18.30 24.76 -7.54
C ASP A 595 -17.25 25.62 -6.81
N LEU A 596 -15.99 25.29 -7.04
CA LEU A 596 -14.88 26.11 -6.60
C LEU A 596 -14.85 27.39 -7.43
N GLU A 597 -14.76 28.55 -6.77
CA GLU A 597 -14.68 29.87 -7.42
C GLU A 597 -13.55 29.95 -8.45
N ARG A 598 -12.48 29.17 -8.24
CA ARG A 598 -11.37 28.98 -9.16
C ARG A 598 -10.83 27.56 -9.05
N GLU A 599 -10.15 27.11 -10.11
CA GLU A 599 -9.37 25.88 -10.05
C GLU A 599 -8.36 25.96 -8.88
N LEU A 600 -8.32 24.91 -8.07
CA LEU A 600 -7.30 24.80 -7.03
C LEU A 600 -5.94 24.64 -7.70
N ARG A 601 -5.02 25.53 -7.34
CA ARG A 601 -3.63 25.55 -7.82
C ARG A 601 -2.68 25.37 -6.65
N VAL A 602 -1.47 24.95 -6.97
CA VAL A 602 -0.33 24.97 -6.05
C VAL A 602 0.19 26.40 -5.98
N PHE A 603 0.61 26.85 -4.80
CA PHE A 603 1.31 28.11 -4.68
C PHE A 603 2.77 27.85 -4.31
N VAL A 604 3.67 28.32 -5.16
CA VAL A 604 5.10 28.28 -4.88
C VAL A 604 5.58 29.68 -4.54
N THR A 605 6.42 29.80 -3.52
CA THR A 605 7.06 31.06 -3.14
C THR A 605 8.55 30.92 -3.33
N PHE A 606 9.11 31.74 -4.21
CA PHE A 606 10.56 31.85 -4.38
C PHE A 606 11.06 33.04 -3.56
N SER A 607 12.15 32.85 -2.82
CA SER A 607 12.80 33.90 -2.05
C SER A 607 14.31 33.91 -2.30
N CYS A 608 14.92 35.10 -2.17
CA CYS A 608 16.33 35.34 -2.42
C CYS A 608 16.90 36.27 -1.32
N SER A 609 18.11 35.96 -0.84
CA SER A 609 18.85 36.75 0.16
C SER A 609 20.07 37.47 -0.42
N ASN A 610 20.18 37.57 -1.75
CA ASN A 610 21.34 38.13 -2.45
C ASN A 610 21.08 39.57 -2.96
N GLU A 611 22.14 40.35 -3.19
CA GLU A 611 22.04 41.76 -3.59
C GLU A 611 21.64 41.96 -5.07
N SER A 612 21.65 40.90 -5.89
CA SER A 612 21.27 40.91 -7.30
C SER A 612 19.82 40.44 -7.54
N TYR A 613 19.26 40.75 -8.73
CA TYR A 613 17.92 40.32 -9.12
C TYR A 613 17.92 38.92 -9.76
N ILE A 614 16.95 38.08 -9.39
CA ILE A 614 16.80 36.71 -9.93
C ILE A 614 15.54 36.63 -10.77
N LYS A 615 15.64 36.10 -11.98
CA LYS A 615 14.49 35.85 -12.86
C LYS A 615 14.02 34.41 -12.74
N ILE A 616 12.72 34.21 -12.54
CA ILE A 616 12.09 32.89 -12.45
C ILE A 616 11.33 32.61 -13.74
N TYR A 617 11.64 31.50 -14.39
CA TYR A 617 10.99 31.05 -15.62
C TYR A 617 10.27 29.73 -15.36
N TRP A 618 9.04 29.60 -15.84
CA TRP A 618 8.36 28.31 -15.93
C TRP A 618 8.79 27.61 -17.22
N LYS A 619 9.20 26.35 -17.11
CA LYS A 619 9.55 25.51 -18.25
C LYS A 619 8.35 24.65 -18.65
N ASN A 620 7.84 24.87 -19.86
CA ASN A 620 6.77 24.07 -20.42
C ASN A 620 7.28 22.65 -20.71
N SER A 621 6.61 21.64 -20.15
CA SER A 621 7.05 20.24 -20.22
C SER A 621 6.90 19.61 -21.61
N GLU A 622 6.00 20.12 -22.45
CA GLU A 622 5.73 19.56 -23.79
C GLU A 622 6.66 20.17 -24.85
N THR A 623 6.88 21.48 -24.77
CA THR A 623 7.64 22.22 -25.79
C THR A 623 9.07 22.52 -25.37
N GLY A 624 9.39 22.37 -24.08
CA GLY A 624 10.68 22.75 -23.49
C GLY A 624 10.92 24.27 -23.40
N LYS A 625 9.99 25.10 -23.91
CA LYS A 625 10.10 26.57 -23.90
C LYS A 625 9.97 27.11 -22.47
N GLU A 626 10.75 28.16 -22.21
CA GLU A 626 10.74 28.85 -20.92
C GLU A 626 9.98 30.17 -21.01
N VAL A 627 9.11 30.43 -20.04
CA VAL A 627 8.28 31.62 -19.96
C VAL A 627 8.57 32.34 -18.65
N LEU A 628 9.02 33.60 -18.73
CA LEU A 628 9.30 34.42 -17.56
C LEU A 628 8.04 34.59 -16.71
N GLN A 629 8.15 34.27 -15.42
CA GLN A 629 7.05 34.38 -14.44
C GLN A 629 7.22 35.59 -13.54
N GLY A 630 8.46 36.03 -13.31
CA GLY A 630 8.73 37.25 -12.55
C GLY A 630 10.19 37.40 -12.18
N THR A 631 10.50 38.52 -11.52
CA THR A 631 11.85 38.84 -11.02
C THR A 631 11.79 39.06 -9.51
N ILE A 632 12.72 38.46 -8.77
CA ILE A 632 12.90 38.59 -7.32
C ILE A 632 14.05 39.55 -7.08
N ASN A 633 13.82 40.61 -6.32
CA ASN A 633 14.86 41.54 -5.89
C ASN A 633 15.24 41.24 -4.42
N ASN A 634 16.37 41.80 -3.97
CA ASN A 634 16.92 41.58 -2.62
C ASN A 634 15.83 41.66 -1.53
N ASN A 635 15.77 40.63 -0.67
CA ASN A 635 14.81 40.46 0.42
C ASN A 635 13.31 40.51 0.03
N LYS A 636 12.98 40.23 -1.24
CA LYS A 636 11.59 40.06 -1.70
C LYS A 636 11.30 38.59 -2.03
N CYS A 637 10.02 38.27 -2.09
CA CYS A 637 9.53 36.96 -2.53
C CYS A 637 8.64 37.10 -3.76
N LEU A 638 8.68 36.10 -4.64
CA LEU A 638 7.76 35.96 -5.77
C LEU A 638 6.87 34.76 -5.54
N ARG A 639 5.56 35.00 -5.46
CA ARG A 639 4.56 33.94 -5.32
C ARG A 639 3.91 33.64 -6.67
N ILE A 640 3.96 32.39 -7.11
CA ILE A 640 3.40 31.94 -8.39
C ILE A 640 2.34 30.87 -8.14
N SER A 641 1.25 30.94 -8.90
CA SER A 641 0.22 29.91 -8.92
C SER A 641 0.49 28.90 -10.05
N THR A 642 0.61 27.62 -9.72
CA THR A 642 1.16 26.59 -10.62
C THR A 642 0.55 25.20 -10.36
N ASN A 643 1.06 24.15 -11.01
CA ASN A 643 0.66 22.76 -10.81
C ASN A 643 1.85 21.90 -10.30
N ASN A 644 1.52 20.78 -9.66
CA ASN A 644 2.49 19.74 -9.33
C ASN A 644 3.23 19.25 -10.58
N GLY A 645 4.53 19.02 -10.46
CA GLY A 645 5.40 18.57 -11.55
C GLY A 645 5.86 19.66 -12.51
N HIS A 646 5.34 20.90 -12.39
CA HIS A 646 5.89 22.03 -13.13
C HIS A 646 7.34 22.28 -12.74
N ILE A 647 8.16 22.69 -13.70
CA ILE A 647 9.57 23.00 -13.50
C ILE A 647 9.76 24.51 -13.60
N PHE A 648 10.49 25.08 -12.66
CA PHE A 648 10.89 26.48 -12.65
C PHE A 648 12.40 26.61 -12.64
N ASN A 649 12.93 27.44 -13.52
CA ASN A 649 14.35 27.74 -13.60
C ASN A 649 14.62 29.15 -13.09
N ALA A 650 15.56 29.27 -12.16
CA ALA A 650 16.03 30.54 -11.64
C ALA A 650 17.32 30.95 -12.32
N TYR A 651 17.35 32.17 -12.85
CA TYR A 651 18.51 32.74 -13.54
C TYR A 651 18.99 34.01 -12.85
N SER A 652 20.31 34.15 -12.72
CA SER A 652 20.96 35.45 -12.53
C SER A 652 21.55 35.86 -13.86
N GLU A 653 21.10 36.99 -14.40
CA GLU A 653 21.43 37.45 -15.75
C GLU A 653 21.15 36.39 -16.84
N LYS A 654 22.17 35.69 -17.32
CA LYS A 654 22.09 34.58 -18.31
C LYS A 654 22.47 33.21 -17.72
N ASN A 655 22.92 33.16 -16.47
CA ASN A 655 23.38 31.94 -15.84
C ASN A 655 22.23 31.26 -15.09
N LEU A 656 22.00 29.98 -15.38
CA LEU A 656 21.04 29.15 -14.63
C LEU A 656 21.63 28.88 -13.25
N LEU A 657 20.94 29.33 -12.21
CA LEU A 657 21.31 29.08 -10.82
C LEU A 657 20.82 27.71 -10.37
N ASN A 658 19.52 27.45 -10.54
CA ASN A 658 18.89 26.22 -10.10
C ASN A 658 17.60 25.92 -10.86
N SER A 659 17.21 24.65 -10.86
CA SER A 659 15.94 24.15 -11.40
C SER A 659 15.11 23.54 -10.28
N PHE A 660 13.90 24.04 -10.09
CA PHE A 660 12.97 23.65 -9.06
C PHE A 660 11.83 22.85 -9.69
N ILE A 661 11.55 21.68 -9.15
CA ILE A 661 10.39 20.89 -9.54
C ILE A 661 9.36 21.06 -8.43
N VAL A 662 8.14 21.48 -8.80
CA VAL A 662 7.05 21.60 -7.85
C VAL A 662 6.62 20.21 -7.39
N THR A 663 6.80 19.92 -6.11
CA THR A 663 6.39 18.65 -5.49
C THR A 663 5.12 18.79 -4.66
N ALA A 664 4.70 20.02 -4.33
CA ALA A 664 3.46 20.27 -3.62
C ALA A 664 2.23 19.87 -4.44
N ASN A 665 1.26 19.28 -3.76
CA ASN A 665 -0.04 18.92 -4.33
C ASN A 665 -1.00 20.10 -4.32
N VAL A 666 -2.07 19.98 -5.11
CA VAL A 666 -3.15 20.96 -5.19
C VAL A 666 -3.61 21.36 -3.78
N GLY A 667 -3.69 22.67 -3.48
CA GLY A 667 -4.05 23.21 -2.17
C GLY A 667 -2.88 23.38 -1.18
N GLN A 668 -1.69 22.84 -1.48
CA GLN A 668 -0.48 23.03 -0.68
C GLN A 668 0.33 24.25 -1.13
N LYS A 669 1.24 24.69 -0.24
CA LYS A 669 2.27 25.69 -0.52
C LYS A 669 3.64 25.00 -0.54
N GLU A 670 4.52 25.47 -1.40
CA GLU A 670 5.92 25.06 -1.43
C GLU A 670 6.80 26.30 -1.46
N GLU A 671 7.91 26.26 -0.75
CA GLU A 671 8.84 27.39 -0.69
C GLU A 671 10.19 26.96 -1.23
N PHE A 672 10.71 27.77 -2.15
CA PHE A 672 12.03 27.58 -2.74
C PHE A 672 12.91 28.74 -2.32
N PHE A 673 14.00 28.40 -1.64
CA PHE A 673 15.03 29.35 -1.23
C PHE A 673 16.17 29.29 -2.24
N ILE A 674 16.49 30.44 -2.83
CA ILE A 674 17.58 30.58 -3.80
C ILE A 674 18.70 31.32 -3.07
N THR A 675 19.79 30.60 -2.79
CA THR A 675 21.00 31.11 -2.14
C THR A 675 21.98 31.64 -3.16
#